data_AF-A0A4P5YLS9-F1
#
_entry.id   AF-A0A4P5YLS9-F1
#
_cell.length_a   1.000
_cell.length_b   1.000
_cell.length_c   1.000
_cell.angle_alpha   90.00
_cell.angle_beta   90.00
_cell.angle_gamma   90.00
#
_symmetry.space_group_name_H-M   'P 1'
#
loop_
_entity.id
_entity.type
_entity.pdbx_description
1 polymer ?
#
loop_
_entity_poly.entity_id
_entity_poly.type
_entity_poly.pdbx_seq_one_letter_code
_entity_poly.pdbx_strand_id
1 'polypeptide(L)'
;MKTTLALILTTGILTCLSPLAAADLPQVDRSKPFHIDLWMGVPSKDALAKIGIDGSKNKLPSDPSSGWTFPWFIGAVQVGTEIRQPYALPYESWYTPHNQLQENDGNCPYAFFNFRQAKEDLQAFSCTITDAKISGNARVDLGGTQALSVAWEGTISGNSIRGKATMSLAEDRVLERPLVGVLRPTEPLDLRNAVYQIRFKGQVLVFEVRDGKAGQGSGRPWDPIGRPVAFGRLLPVDASQLTVTALPPEVRGVSVALAGIVQVDGKPLEIPTTVVLANGLAVGQATRGKMPGVEVQAYPLTDPVAARWRDWMGAIHAEGKPVDPALVQQAQDEAATIPALPAPSPATTFTHQHLEGRFIYAPWLPLSATAGAVKYRIELTPSHPPHSKPLVLEVAAAQSVDLRPVWAGMAPGNYALAITALDAGGAAIGTAQRSKLIKKVPFGSHPLTVIPDPIAMDLALRFPRYLADHQYAFHTLFREIDAAGENAVISKTIASICHSPWHLLTRWGTPAEQVRGRVLADYFTKVLQWDADQPLGIQQGYKAMYFGAAQDWGRAVLDDFAATKAEDRLALVRTAFDRLYRLQQPSGSWALMWDRTPWPKWSGAFTMWNTAWLDHNGAAYALPFGRYRNLSGDHRYLDAELKAVRWVLRNSLRTGYWETQAQQGDSNYNRPTAHTMALDFLLYLLEQAPADQADSVLAEDIMRYLEDQFITWDRVPAVSGGTMTDNGVLRLAIVSLLLHQRTGKPMHLAKAEALFNAYMINRDPVSGLTDMRWNRYMSEVDDPVYALRYVELRRQVLAEPTSSAVLGTTPLTLTLDRAAAGSERVRLHLDSRDGKVVQAIATTPTWQTLDIPFTTVSRRHQQDGETLFHAVDASGLKVGPHGIEGSVSVALAAPGGTPVPTVFNLTAAPGQRTLVGTWSQGTATGRVAGEGLRPSVAKPKHLHLQIAQAVAGGESWQNWALLRTNFQDGTATGAVICNTNAGWRATTTACDLRLGTDGTISGSLATDVRWIGFMDNNASDEAKTKEWKTGTLDWLAYWKLGGPGTGRGNEYEPGFRPLPWPEHTRIPGKDDKSTGQLEYSTTSKPVTPGTYRIVFASRRIGDLVAGTATVETPDGKKQVSQCFGSVE
;
A
#
# COMPACT_ATOMS: atom_id res chain seq x y z
N MET A 1 9.79 24.10 -39.01
CA MET A 1 10.08 24.15 -37.55
C MET A 1 9.28 25.23 -36.80
N LYS A 2 9.34 26.51 -37.16
CA LYS A 2 8.60 27.58 -36.42
C LYS A 2 7.08 27.38 -36.38
N THR A 3 6.46 26.85 -37.44
CA THR A 3 5.01 26.58 -37.50
C THR A 3 4.59 25.34 -36.69
N THR A 4 5.44 24.31 -36.63
CA THR A 4 5.23 23.10 -35.81
C THR A 4 5.45 23.38 -34.33
N LEU A 5 6.43 24.23 -33.99
CA LEU A 5 6.68 24.68 -32.62
C LEU A 5 5.55 25.59 -32.14
N ALA A 6 5.02 26.47 -33.01
CA ALA A 6 3.84 27.28 -32.71
C ALA A 6 2.59 26.41 -32.52
N LEU A 7 2.35 25.39 -33.35
CA LEU A 7 1.20 24.50 -33.16
C LEU A 7 1.32 23.68 -31.85
N ILE A 8 2.51 23.17 -31.50
CA ILE A 8 2.74 22.45 -30.24
C ILE A 8 2.61 23.39 -29.03
N LEU A 9 3.12 24.62 -29.12
CA LEU A 9 2.95 25.63 -28.07
C LEU A 9 1.50 26.08 -27.97
N THR A 10 0.76 26.27 -29.07
CA THR A 10 -0.63 26.72 -29.02
C THR A 10 -1.58 25.60 -28.59
N THR A 11 -1.35 24.34 -28.97
CA THR A 11 -2.12 23.19 -28.46
C THR A 11 -1.76 22.86 -27.01
N GLY A 12 -0.48 23.01 -26.61
CA GLY A 12 -0.04 22.88 -25.22
C GLY A 12 -0.50 24.03 -24.31
N ILE A 13 -0.59 25.26 -24.85
CA ILE A 13 -1.06 26.43 -24.11
C ILE A 13 -2.60 26.47 -24.05
N LEU A 14 -3.32 26.03 -25.09
CA LEU A 14 -4.79 25.90 -25.03
C LEU A 14 -5.27 24.77 -24.11
N THR A 15 -4.46 23.72 -23.91
CA THR A 15 -4.76 22.67 -22.91
C THR A 15 -4.34 23.07 -21.49
N CYS A 16 -3.35 23.95 -21.33
CA CYS A 16 -2.90 24.44 -20.01
C CYS A 16 -3.55 25.77 -19.56
N LEU A 17 -4.20 26.54 -20.45
CA LEU A 17 -4.83 27.84 -20.15
C LEU A 17 -6.36 27.83 -20.35
N SER A 18 -7.03 26.71 -20.13
CA SER A 18 -8.43 26.83 -19.70
C SER A 18 -8.39 27.45 -18.31
N PRO A 19 -8.93 28.66 -18.06
CA PRO A 19 -9.19 29.09 -16.70
C PRO A 19 -10.27 28.14 -16.18
N LEU A 20 -9.86 27.06 -15.52
CA LEU A 20 -10.70 26.25 -14.65
C LEU A 20 -11.08 27.15 -13.45
N ALA A 21 -11.94 28.14 -13.71
CA ALA A 21 -12.87 28.59 -12.71
C ALA A 21 -13.52 27.33 -12.14
N ALA A 22 -13.67 27.26 -10.81
CA ALA A 22 -14.27 26.12 -10.12
C ALA A 22 -15.43 25.56 -10.96
N ALA A 23 -15.24 24.40 -11.57
CA ALA A 23 -16.23 23.88 -12.50
C ALA A 23 -17.47 23.55 -11.67
N ASP A 24 -18.57 24.24 -11.92
CA ASP A 24 -19.83 23.92 -11.26
C ASP A 24 -20.25 22.50 -11.63
N LEU A 25 -20.97 21.83 -10.73
CA LEU A 25 -21.57 20.54 -11.07
C LEU A 25 -22.48 20.70 -12.29
N PRO A 26 -22.55 19.70 -13.19
CA PRO A 26 -23.50 19.72 -14.30
C PRO A 26 -24.91 20.02 -13.79
N GLN A 27 -25.58 21.03 -14.36
CA GLN A 27 -26.90 21.42 -13.90
C GLN A 27 -27.90 20.28 -14.05
N VAL A 28 -28.74 20.07 -13.04
CA VAL A 28 -29.81 19.07 -13.09
C VAL A 28 -30.88 19.52 -14.08
N ASP A 29 -31.17 18.66 -15.05
CA ASP A 29 -32.33 18.78 -15.92
C ASP A 29 -33.60 18.48 -15.11
N ARG A 30 -34.25 19.53 -14.61
CA ARG A 30 -35.45 19.43 -13.75
C ARG A 30 -36.70 18.93 -14.49
N SER A 31 -36.63 18.74 -15.81
CA SER A 31 -37.69 18.06 -16.58
C SER A 31 -37.64 16.54 -16.40
N LYS A 32 -36.51 16.02 -15.93
CA LYS A 32 -36.32 14.60 -15.63
C LYS A 32 -36.43 14.36 -14.12
N PRO A 33 -36.63 13.11 -13.70
CA PRO A 33 -36.52 12.73 -12.31
C PRO A 33 -35.20 13.21 -11.66
N PHE A 34 -35.30 13.78 -10.45
CA PHE A 34 -34.14 14.20 -9.66
C PHE A 34 -34.36 14.04 -8.16
N HIS A 35 -33.28 13.80 -7.43
CA HIS A 35 -33.24 13.72 -5.98
C HIS A 35 -33.02 15.11 -5.37
N ILE A 36 -33.67 15.34 -4.24
CA ILE A 36 -33.51 16.51 -3.39
C ILE A 36 -32.87 16.02 -2.10
N ASP A 37 -31.68 16.54 -1.78
CA ASP A 37 -31.03 16.28 -0.49
C ASP A 37 -30.88 17.57 0.27
N LEU A 38 -31.38 17.57 1.50
CA LEU A 38 -31.30 18.69 2.41
C LEU A 38 -30.63 18.22 3.70
N TRP A 39 -29.75 19.06 4.19
CA TRP A 39 -29.17 19.02 5.51
C TRP A 39 -29.67 20.21 6.29
N MET A 40 -30.21 19.91 7.47
CA MET A 40 -30.59 20.91 8.44
C MET A 40 -29.56 20.85 9.58
N GLY A 41 -28.89 21.97 9.82
CA GLY A 41 -27.73 22.00 10.71
C GLY A 41 -28.03 21.77 12.18
N VAL A 42 -26.97 21.75 12.99
CA VAL A 42 -27.10 21.79 14.45
C VAL A 42 -27.63 23.14 14.90
N PRO A 43 -28.44 23.19 15.95
CA PRO A 43 -28.92 24.45 16.47
C PRO A 43 -27.73 25.25 17.06
N SER A 44 -27.64 26.53 16.73
CA SER A 44 -26.63 27.40 17.32
C SER A 44 -26.90 27.59 18.83
N LYS A 45 -25.85 27.94 19.59
CA LYS A 45 -26.01 28.26 21.03
C LYS A 45 -27.05 29.35 21.24
N ASP A 46 -27.09 30.35 20.37
CA ASP A 46 -28.07 31.43 20.42
C ASP A 46 -29.48 30.94 20.11
N ALA A 47 -29.64 30.03 19.14
CA ALA A 47 -30.93 29.44 18.83
C ALA A 47 -31.46 28.60 20.00
N LEU A 48 -30.59 27.85 20.69
CA LEU A 48 -30.94 27.11 21.91
C LEU A 48 -31.28 28.05 23.08
N ALA A 49 -30.50 29.10 23.29
CA ALA A 49 -30.74 30.08 24.34
C ALA A 49 -32.08 30.81 24.17
N LYS A 50 -32.45 31.16 22.92
CA LYS A 50 -33.74 31.79 22.58
C LYS A 50 -34.95 30.94 22.96
N ILE A 51 -34.80 29.62 23.02
CA ILE A 51 -35.87 28.69 23.42
C ILE A 51 -35.68 28.12 24.83
N GLY A 52 -34.81 28.75 25.64
CA GLY A 52 -34.59 28.39 27.04
C GLY A 52 -33.81 27.10 27.28
N ILE A 53 -33.02 26.62 26.30
CA ILE A 53 -32.23 25.38 26.41
C ILE A 53 -30.76 25.72 26.68
N ASP A 54 -30.22 25.19 27.78
CA ASP A 54 -28.79 25.28 28.10
C ASP A 54 -27.99 24.24 27.29
N GLY A 55 -27.42 24.67 26.17
CA GLY A 55 -26.61 23.83 25.29
C GLY A 55 -25.34 23.24 25.94
N SER A 56 -24.93 23.70 27.12
CA SER A 56 -23.78 23.15 27.85
C SER A 56 -24.09 21.89 28.68
N LYS A 57 -25.37 21.59 28.90
CA LYS A 57 -25.85 20.46 29.74
C LYS A 57 -26.43 19.29 28.96
N ASN A 58 -26.43 19.35 27.63
CA ASN A 58 -26.95 18.28 26.79
C ASN A 58 -26.07 17.02 26.89
N LYS A 59 -26.44 16.11 27.79
CA LYS A 59 -26.03 14.70 27.72
C LYS A 59 -26.88 14.01 26.65
N LEU A 60 -26.36 12.94 26.02
CA LEU A 60 -27.14 12.07 25.12
C LEU A 60 -28.48 11.72 25.80
N PRO A 61 -29.62 12.19 25.26
CA PRO A 61 -30.90 11.96 25.90
C PRO A 61 -31.33 10.51 25.68
N SER A 62 -31.97 9.91 26.69
CA SER A 62 -32.58 8.59 26.55
C SER A 62 -33.89 8.60 25.76
N ASP A 63 -34.48 9.79 25.51
CA ASP A 63 -35.74 10.01 24.79
C ASP A 63 -35.49 10.35 23.30
N PRO A 64 -35.99 9.55 22.34
CA PRO A 64 -35.92 9.82 20.90
C PRO A 64 -36.53 11.15 20.46
N SER A 65 -37.47 11.72 21.25
CA SER A 65 -38.03 13.05 21.00
C SER A 65 -36.97 14.16 21.06
N SER A 66 -35.80 13.88 21.65
CA SER A 66 -34.66 14.78 21.66
C SER A 66 -33.82 14.72 20.38
N GLY A 67 -34.30 14.02 19.33
CA GLY A 67 -33.67 13.98 18.00
C GLY A 67 -33.41 15.36 17.39
N TRP A 68 -34.04 16.41 17.91
CA TRP A 68 -33.71 17.79 17.58
C TRP A 68 -32.24 18.13 17.89
N THR A 69 -31.55 17.56 18.88
CA THR A 69 -30.15 17.94 19.17
C THR A 69 -29.16 17.63 18.05
N PHE A 70 -29.55 16.81 17.09
CA PHE A 70 -28.73 16.37 15.96
C PHE A 70 -29.01 17.19 14.70
N PRO A 71 -28.06 17.23 13.74
CA PRO A 71 -28.39 17.64 12.38
C PRO A 71 -29.40 16.66 11.76
N TRP A 72 -30.19 17.09 10.78
CA TRP A 72 -31.14 16.20 10.08
C TRP A 72 -30.82 16.10 8.60
N PHE A 73 -31.09 14.92 8.04
CA PHE A 73 -31.18 14.74 6.60
C PHE A 73 -32.64 14.63 6.18
N ILE A 74 -32.99 15.39 5.15
CA ILE A 74 -34.34 15.46 4.58
C ILE A 74 -34.19 15.30 3.08
N GLY A 75 -35.04 14.51 2.43
CA GLY A 75 -34.99 14.39 0.99
C GLY A 75 -36.14 13.62 0.38
N ALA A 76 -36.16 13.61 -0.95
CA ALA A 76 -37.15 12.93 -1.77
C ALA A 76 -36.70 12.87 -3.24
N VAL A 77 -37.36 12.04 -4.05
CA VAL A 77 -37.27 12.07 -5.52
C VAL A 77 -38.43 12.86 -6.09
N GLN A 78 -38.15 13.86 -6.92
CA GLN A 78 -39.15 14.60 -7.67
C GLN A 78 -39.29 14.05 -9.09
N VAL A 79 -40.51 13.70 -9.49
CA VAL A 79 -40.88 13.23 -10.84
C VAL A 79 -41.97 14.13 -11.37
N GLY A 80 -41.61 15.10 -12.22
CA GLY A 80 -42.53 16.17 -12.61
C GLY A 80 -42.97 16.98 -11.38
N THR A 81 -44.26 16.93 -11.04
CA THR A 81 -44.82 17.56 -9.83
C THR A 81 -45.01 16.60 -8.66
N GLU A 82 -44.73 15.30 -8.85
CA GLU A 82 -44.93 14.27 -7.84
C GLU A 82 -43.67 14.13 -6.96
N ILE A 83 -43.88 13.96 -5.65
CA ILE A 83 -42.83 13.66 -4.67
C ILE A 83 -42.91 12.17 -4.32
N ARG A 84 -41.78 11.46 -4.47
CA ARG A 84 -41.64 10.03 -4.17
C ARG A 84 -40.53 9.79 -3.15
N GLN A 85 -40.64 8.69 -2.40
CA GLN A 85 -39.63 8.22 -1.45
C GLN A 85 -39.16 9.30 -0.44
N PRO A 86 -40.08 10.01 0.25
CA PRO A 86 -39.68 11.03 1.19
C PRO A 86 -38.98 10.45 2.43
N TYR A 87 -38.03 11.20 2.99
CA TYR A 87 -37.43 10.91 4.28
C TYR A 87 -37.08 12.20 5.02
N ALA A 88 -37.08 12.14 6.35
CA ALA A 88 -36.64 13.21 7.25
C ALA A 88 -36.21 12.61 8.58
N LEU A 89 -34.91 12.55 8.87
CA LEU A 89 -34.39 11.82 10.04
C LEU A 89 -33.16 12.52 10.66
N PRO A 90 -32.98 12.44 11.99
CA PRO A 90 -31.78 12.94 12.65
C PRO A 90 -30.53 12.10 12.30
N TYR A 91 -29.41 12.76 12.03
CA TYR A 91 -28.11 12.15 11.77
C TYR A 91 -27.28 12.05 13.07
N GLU A 92 -27.17 10.85 13.62
CA GLU A 92 -26.35 10.56 14.81
C GLU A 92 -25.02 9.89 14.39
N SER A 93 -23.89 10.58 14.61
CA SER A 93 -22.54 10.09 14.23
C SER A 93 -21.72 9.49 15.38
N TRP A 94 -22.34 8.98 16.44
CA TRP A 94 -21.62 8.63 17.67
C TRP A 94 -21.12 7.19 17.72
N TYR A 95 -19.85 7.07 18.10
CA TYR A 95 -19.05 5.86 18.30
C TYR A 95 -19.65 4.98 19.42
N THR A 96 -20.70 4.21 19.13
CA THR A 96 -21.16 3.15 20.02
C THR A 96 -20.54 1.84 19.56
N PRO A 97 -19.62 1.21 20.34
CA PRO A 97 -18.85 0.01 19.95
C PRO A 97 -19.70 -1.26 19.76
N HIS A 98 -21.02 -1.13 19.67
CA HIS A 98 -22.00 -2.19 19.49
C HIS A 98 -22.96 -1.92 18.32
N ASN A 99 -22.68 -0.89 17.51
CA ASN A 99 -23.49 -0.60 16.34
C ASN A 99 -22.88 -1.31 15.13
N GLN A 100 -23.54 -2.38 14.64
CA GLN A 100 -23.12 -3.10 13.42
C GLN A 100 -23.06 -2.18 12.19
N LEU A 101 -23.65 -0.99 12.28
CA LEU A 101 -23.69 0.07 11.27
C LEU A 101 -22.37 0.85 11.17
N GLN A 102 -21.60 0.86 12.25
CA GLN A 102 -20.29 1.49 12.26
C GLN A 102 -19.24 0.64 11.51
N GLU A 103 -19.43 -0.69 11.53
CA GLU A 103 -18.56 -1.67 10.89
C GLU A 103 -19.09 -2.18 9.55
N ASN A 104 -20.27 -1.77 9.07
CA ASN A 104 -20.79 -2.32 7.81
C ASN A 104 -21.23 -1.27 6.79
N ASP A 105 -21.14 0.04 7.11
CA ASP A 105 -22.16 0.95 6.57
C ASP A 105 -21.93 2.49 6.73
N GLY A 106 -20.86 2.90 7.42
CA GLY A 106 -20.70 4.24 8.02
C GLY A 106 -20.65 5.51 7.14
N ASN A 107 -20.92 5.45 5.84
CA ASN A 107 -21.07 6.61 4.94
C ASN A 107 -22.22 6.49 3.94
N CYS A 108 -23.01 5.42 4.01
CA CYS A 108 -24.32 5.38 3.40
C CYS A 108 -25.32 5.75 4.49
N PRO A 109 -25.96 6.94 4.49
CA PRO A 109 -26.93 7.27 5.55
C PRO A 109 -28.23 6.49 5.43
N TYR A 110 -28.33 5.54 4.51
CA TYR A 110 -29.40 4.55 4.46
C TYR A 110 -29.00 3.20 5.00
N ALA A 111 -27.73 3.07 5.39
CA ALA A 111 -27.37 2.07 6.32
C ALA A 111 -27.89 2.42 7.71
N PHE A 112 -29.16 2.13 7.87
CA PHE A 112 -29.88 1.98 9.11
C PHE A 112 -29.86 3.23 10.02
N PHE A 113 -31.00 3.90 10.09
CA PHE A 113 -31.45 4.40 11.38
C PHE A 113 -32.04 3.19 12.10
N ASN A 114 -31.21 2.52 12.91
CA ASN A 114 -31.73 1.63 13.95
C ASN A 114 -31.46 2.34 15.27
N PHE A 115 -32.25 3.39 15.54
CA PHE A 115 -32.47 3.72 16.94
C PHE A 115 -33.07 2.46 17.56
N ARG A 116 -32.49 1.92 18.62
CA ARG A 116 -32.97 0.70 19.30
C ARG A 116 -34.36 0.89 19.98
N GLN A 117 -35.23 1.76 19.46
CA GLN A 117 -36.48 2.17 20.06
C GLN A 117 -37.65 2.02 19.08
N ALA A 118 -38.85 1.81 19.64
CA ALA A 118 -39.89 0.94 19.10
C ALA A 118 -40.71 1.46 17.89
N LYS A 119 -40.44 2.66 17.33
CA LYS A 119 -41.24 3.24 16.23
C LYS A 119 -40.50 4.36 15.47
N GLU A 120 -40.54 4.33 14.14
CA GLU A 120 -40.02 5.40 13.25
C GLU A 120 -41.04 5.65 12.11
N ASP A 121 -41.83 6.73 12.21
CA ASP A 121 -43.03 6.99 11.40
C ASP A 121 -43.09 8.45 10.92
N LEU A 122 -42.95 8.71 9.61
CA LEU A 122 -43.07 10.05 8.99
C LEU A 122 -44.52 10.26 8.54
N GLN A 123 -45.23 10.97 9.39
CA GLN A 123 -46.68 11.19 9.40
C GLN A 123 -47.15 12.16 8.30
N ALA A 124 -46.26 13.07 7.85
CA ALA A 124 -46.54 14.02 6.78
C ALA A 124 -45.23 14.42 6.08
N PHE A 125 -45.28 14.63 4.77
CA PHE A 125 -44.19 15.21 3.98
C PHE A 125 -44.74 16.03 2.82
N SER A 126 -44.19 17.22 2.59
CA SER A 126 -44.37 17.96 1.34
C SER A 126 -43.07 18.66 0.95
N CYS A 127 -42.83 18.77 -0.35
CA CYS A 127 -41.73 19.55 -0.91
C CYS A 127 -42.21 20.15 -2.22
N THR A 128 -41.99 21.45 -2.41
CA THR A 128 -42.37 22.20 -3.60
C THR A 128 -41.14 22.93 -4.12
N ILE A 129 -40.88 22.79 -5.41
CA ILE A 129 -39.87 23.56 -6.12
C ILE A 129 -40.59 24.45 -7.14
N THR A 130 -40.31 25.74 -7.12
CA THR A 130 -40.85 26.72 -8.07
C THR A 130 -39.75 27.68 -8.46
N ASP A 131 -39.37 27.68 -9.73
CA ASP A 131 -38.25 28.46 -10.27
C ASP A 131 -36.96 28.25 -9.44
N ALA A 132 -36.47 29.29 -8.78
CA ALA A 132 -35.29 29.28 -7.94
C ALA A 132 -35.61 29.13 -6.44
N LYS A 133 -36.80 28.64 -6.06
CA LYS A 133 -37.21 28.46 -4.66
C LYS A 133 -37.59 27.01 -4.36
N ILE A 134 -37.33 26.61 -3.12
CA ILE A 134 -37.78 25.35 -2.53
C ILE A 134 -38.43 25.62 -1.18
N SER A 135 -39.53 24.93 -0.87
CA SER A 135 -40.13 24.91 0.45
C SER A 135 -40.78 23.57 0.75
N GLY A 136 -40.99 23.26 2.02
CA GLY A 136 -41.61 22.01 2.40
C GLY A 136 -41.80 21.84 3.89
N ASN A 137 -42.39 20.72 4.28
CA ASN A 137 -42.51 20.32 5.67
C ASN A 137 -42.47 18.79 5.82
N ALA A 138 -42.07 18.33 6.99
CA ALA A 138 -42.08 16.93 7.39
C ALA A 138 -42.50 16.82 8.86
N ARG A 139 -43.27 15.78 9.20
CA ARG A 139 -43.63 15.43 10.57
C ARG A 139 -43.23 14.00 10.87
N VAL A 140 -42.39 13.78 11.89
CA VAL A 140 -41.69 12.52 12.13
C VAL A 140 -41.85 12.10 13.59
N ASP A 141 -42.33 10.89 13.83
CA ASP A 141 -42.44 10.23 15.12
C ASP A 141 -41.32 9.21 15.28
N LEU A 142 -40.41 9.45 16.23
CA LEU A 142 -39.25 8.60 16.52
C LEU A 142 -39.50 7.68 17.74
N GLY A 143 -40.76 7.51 18.16
CA GLY A 143 -41.12 6.68 19.30
C GLY A 143 -40.84 7.33 20.67
N GLY A 144 -40.57 8.64 20.67
CA GLY A 144 -40.42 9.44 21.88
C GLY A 144 -41.75 9.99 22.41
N THR A 145 -41.67 10.93 23.36
CA THR A 145 -42.86 11.55 23.97
C THR A 145 -43.71 12.38 23.00
N GLN A 146 -43.17 12.79 21.85
CA GLN A 146 -43.87 13.55 20.82
C GLN A 146 -43.20 13.41 19.43
N ALA A 147 -43.99 13.66 18.37
CA ALA A 147 -43.50 13.81 17.02
C ALA A 147 -42.82 15.17 16.80
N LEU A 148 -41.83 15.21 15.93
CA LEU A 148 -41.09 16.41 15.55
C LEU A 148 -41.58 16.91 14.19
N SER A 149 -41.89 18.20 14.09
CA SER A 149 -42.27 18.85 12.84
C SER A 149 -41.14 19.75 12.37
N VAL A 150 -40.77 19.64 11.10
CA VAL A 150 -39.77 20.47 10.44
C VAL A 150 -40.40 21.14 9.24
N ALA A 151 -40.28 22.45 9.11
CA ALA A 151 -40.60 23.21 7.91
C ALA A 151 -39.32 23.82 7.34
N TRP A 152 -39.21 23.96 6.03
CA TRP A 152 -38.04 24.55 5.40
C TRP A 152 -38.41 25.45 4.21
N GLU A 153 -37.55 26.43 3.97
CA GLU A 153 -37.57 27.29 2.81
C GLU A 153 -36.15 27.60 2.36
N GLY A 154 -35.93 27.74 1.05
CA GLY A 154 -34.62 28.04 0.50
C GLY A 154 -34.65 28.50 -0.95
N THR A 155 -33.49 28.94 -1.41
CA THR A 155 -33.22 29.30 -2.80
C THR A 155 -32.33 28.26 -3.45
N ILE A 156 -32.55 28.06 -4.74
CA ILE A 156 -31.80 27.12 -5.57
C ILE A 156 -30.92 27.93 -6.53
N SER A 157 -29.60 27.73 -6.46
CA SER A 157 -28.62 28.31 -7.37
C SER A 157 -27.86 27.18 -8.06
N GLY A 158 -28.13 26.97 -9.36
CA GLY A 158 -27.69 25.77 -10.07
C GLY A 158 -28.27 24.52 -9.41
N ASN A 159 -27.40 23.71 -8.81
CA ASN A 159 -27.78 22.51 -8.06
C ASN A 159 -27.76 22.72 -6.54
N SER A 160 -27.25 23.84 -6.05
CA SER A 160 -27.08 24.10 -4.62
C SER A 160 -28.33 24.72 -4.02
N ILE A 161 -28.65 24.33 -2.80
CA ILE A 161 -29.77 24.86 -2.02
C ILE A 161 -29.22 25.57 -0.78
N ARG A 162 -29.76 26.74 -0.49
CA ARG A 162 -29.45 27.55 0.71
C ARG A 162 -30.74 28.08 1.30
N GLY A 163 -30.88 28.03 2.61
CA GLY A 163 -32.09 28.53 3.25
C GLY A 163 -32.12 28.32 4.75
N LYS A 164 -33.33 28.18 5.27
CA LYS A 164 -33.61 27.98 6.68
C LYS A 164 -34.59 26.84 6.88
N ALA A 165 -34.41 26.14 7.98
CA ALA A 165 -35.37 25.17 8.48
C ALA A 165 -35.80 25.55 9.89
N THR A 166 -37.02 25.22 10.21
CA THR A 166 -37.68 25.55 11.46
C THR A 166 -38.24 24.27 12.05
N MET A 167 -37.79 23.91 13.24
CA MET A 167 -38.27 22.72 13.94
C MET A 167 -39.18 23.12 15.11
N SER A 168 -40.39 22.58 15.14
CA SER A 168 -41.32 22.74 16.25
C SER A 168 -41.06 21.66 17.30
N LEU A 169 -40.82 22.09 18.54
CA LEU A 169 -40.59 21.26 19.71
C LEU A 169 -41.80 21.32 20.66
N ALA A 170 -41.68 20.66 21.82
CA ALA A 170 -42.69 20.72 22.88
C ALA A 170 -42.86 22.16 23.37
N GLU A 171 -44.06 22.49 23.88
CA GLU A 171 -44.37 23.78 24.49
C GLU A 171 -44.28 24.96 23.49
N ASP A 172 -44.64 24.72 22.23
CA ASP A 172 -44.64 25.71 21.13
C ASP A 172 -43.27 26.37 20.86
N ARG A 173 -42.18 25.71 21.29
CA ARG A 173 -40.82 26.20 21.03
C ARG A 173 -40.44 25.96 19.58
N VAL A 174 -39.85 26.97 18.96
CA VAL A 174 -39.48 26.96 17.55
C VAL A 174 -37.98 27.15 17.41
N LEU A 175 -37.33 26.19 16.76
CA LEU A 175 -35.88 26.13 16.62
C LEU A 175 -35.47 26.36 15.17
N GLU A 176 -34.93 27.53 14.89
CA GLU A 176 -34.44 27.96 13.58
C GLU A 176 -33.03 27.40 13.31
N ARG A 177 -32.79 26.93 12.08
CA ARG A 177 -31.57 26.24 11.65
C ARG A 177 -31.17 26.60 10.23
N PRO A 178 -29.88 26.54 9.89
CA PRO A 178 -29.46 26.63 8.50
C PRO A 178 -29.96 25.40 7.72
N LEU A 179 -30.41 25.66 6.49
CA LEU A 179 -30.74 24.64 5.50
C LEU A 179 -29.71 24.72 4.38
N VAL A 180 -29.06 23.61 4.09
CA VAL A 180 -28.17 23.45 2.95
C VAL A 180 -28.60 22.22 2.18
N GLY A 181 -28.56 22.26 0.85
CA GLY A 181 -28.93 21.08 0.07
C GLY A 181 -28.32 21.02 -1.30
N VAL A 182 -28.61 19.94 -2.02
CA VAL A 182 -28.20 19.71 -3.38
C VAL A 182 -29.29 18.97 -4.18
N LEU A 183 -29.41 19.30 -5.46
CA LEU A 183 -30.20 18.57 -6.45
C LEU A 183 -29.31 17.59 -7.22
N ARG A 184 -29.79 16.36 -7.45
CA ARG A 184 -29.05 15.32 -8.18
C ARG A 184 -29.91 14.63 -9.22
N PRO A 185 -29.43 14.35 -10.44
CA PRO A 185 -30.21 13.57 -11.40
C PRO A 185 -30.35 12.12 -10.89
N THR A 186 -31.57 11.59 -10.83
CA THR A 186 -31.80 10.18 -10.43
C THR A 186 -33.16 9.68 -10.88
N GLU A 187 -33.29 8.39 -11.18
CA GLU A 187 -34.60 7.76 -11.39
C GLU A 187 -35.08 7.10 -10.09
N PRO A 188 -36.40 7.16 -9.78
CA PRO A 188 -36.94 6.48 -8.61
C PRO A 188 -36.76 4.97 -8.73
N LEU A 189 -36.28 4.33 -7.66
CA LEU A 189 -36.21 2.87 -7.60
C LEU A 189 -37.62 2.27 -7.55
N ASP A 190 -38.01 1.58 -8.63
CA ASP A 190 -39.20 0.72 -8.65
C ASP A 190 -38.80 -0.71 -8.32
N LEU A 191 -39.11 -1.16 -7.10
CA LEU A 191 -38.76 -2.51 -6.64
C LEU A 191 -39.43 -3.62 -7.44
N ARG A 192 -40.51 -3.34 -8.20
CA ARG A 192 -41.12 -4.32 -9.11
C ARG A 192 -40.44 -4.37 -10.48
N ASN A 193 -39.56 -3.41 -10.77
CA ASN A 193 -38.83 -3.25 -12.02
C ASN A 193 -37.36 -2.92 -11.74
N ALA A 194 -36.64 -3.87 -11.14
CA ALA A 194 -35.28 -3.70 -10.64
C ALA A 194 -34.38 -4.90 -10.96
N VAL A 195 -33.07 -4.67 -10.96
CA VAL A 195 -32.07 -5.74 -10.86
C VAL A 195 -31.97 -6.12 -9.39
N TYR A 196 -32.18 -7.40 -9.07
CA TYR A 196 -32.03 -7.93 -7.73
C TYR A 196 -30.71 -8.69 -7.61
N GLN A 197 -29.99 -8.37 -6.55
CA GLN A 197 -28.88 -9.15 -6.05
C GLN A 197 -29.25 -9.77 -4.71
N ILE A 198 -29.06 -11.09 -4.57
CA ILE A 198 -29.36 -11.85 -3.36
C ILE A 198 -28.12 -12.60 -2.91
N ARG A 199 -27.81 -12.52 -1.62
CA ARG A 199 -26.83 -13.39 -0.97
C ARG A 199 -27.52 -14.29 0.05
N PHE A 200 -27.43 -15.59 -0.17
CA PHE A 200 -28.11 -16.57 0.67
C PHE A 200 -27.48 -17.96 0.56
N LYS A 201 -27.32 -18.67 1.69
CA LYS A 201 -26.77 -20.04 1.78
C LYS A 201 -25.50 -20.27 0.94
N GLY A 202 -24.54 -19.34 1.03
CA GLY A 202 -23.26 -19.45 0.31
C GLY A 202 -23.38 -19.25 -1.21
N GLN A 203 -24.38 -18.51 -1.67
CA GLN A 203 -24.57 -18.13 -3.07
C GLN A 203 -24.73 -16.62 -3.19
N VAL A 204 -24.25 -16.04 -4.29
CA VAL A 204 -24.65 -14.71 -4.78
C VAL A 204 -25.40 -14.91 -6.07
N LEU A 205 -26.63 -14.39 -6.13
CA LEU A 205 -27.56 -14.52 -7.25
C LEU A 205 -27.87 -13.13 -7.78
N VAL A 206 -27.90 -12.96 -9.09
CA VAL A 206 -28.31 -11.72 -9.74
C VAL A 206 -29.33 -12.03 -10.83
N PHE A 207 -30.44 -11.30 -10.84
CA PHE A 207 -31.49 -11.45 -11.84
C PHE A 207 -32.30 -10.16 -11.99
N GLU A 208 -33.01 -10.03 -13.11
CA GLU A 208 -33.94 -8.94 -13.32
C GLU A 208 -35.34 -9.32 -12.84
N VAL A 209 -36.04 -8.36 -12.24
CA VAL A 209 -37.46 -8.41 -11.93
C VAL A 209 -38.18 -7.39 -12.81
N ARG A 210 -39.25 -7.82 -13.47
CA ARG A 210 -40.14 -6.97 -14.26
C ARG A 210 -41.58 -7.25 -13.87
N ASP A 211 -42.33 -6.19 -13.59
CA ASP A 211 -43.72 -6.25 -13.11
C ASP A 211 -43.92 -7.14 -11.86
N GLY A 212 -42.88 -7.26 -11.03
CA GLY A 212 -42.87 -8.11 -9.83
C GLY A 212 -42.61 -9.60 -10.10
N LYS A 213 -42.25 -9.97 -11.34
CA LYS A 213 -41.85 -11.33 -11.73
C LYS A 213 -40.35 -11.38 -11.99
N ALA A 214 -39.66 -12.29 -11.30
CA ALA A 214 -38.24 -12.54 -11.53
C ALA A 214 -38.03 -13.42 -12.77
N GLY A 215 -36.96 -13.16 -13.52
CA GLY A 215 -36.61 -13.88 -14.74
C GLY A 215 -35.43 -14.84 -14.59
N GLN A 216 -34.77 -15.11 -15.71
CA GLN A 216 -33.48 -15.80 -15.73
C GLN A 216 -32.38 -14.89 -15.18
N GLY A 217 -31.48 -15.50 -14.41
CA GLY A 217 -30.41 -14.87 -13.69
C GLY A 217 -29.07 -15.57 -13.89
N SER A 218 -28.10 -15.16 -13.10
CA SER A 218 -26.87 -15.93 -12.92
C SER A 218 -26.47 -15.94 -11.45
N GLY A 219 -25.78 -16.99 -11.05
CA GLY A 219 -25.34 -17.21 -9.68
C GLY A 219 -23.88 -17.58 -9.61
N ARG A 220 -23.27 -17.41 -8.45
CA ARG A 220 -21.95 -17.95 -8.14
C ARG A 220 -21.89 -18.42 -6.70
N PRO A 221 -21.06 -19.44 -6.40
CA PRO A 221 -20.72 -19.74 -5.02
C PRO A 221 -20.13 -18.52 -4.30
N TRP A 222 -20.47 -18.38 -3.04
CA TRP A 222 -19.97 -17.37 -2.13
C TRP A 222 -19.47 -18.03 -0.86
N ASP A 223 -18.19 -17.82 -0.54
CA ASP A 223 -17.63 -18.20 0.75
C ASP A 223 -17.52 -16.94 1.62
N PRO A 224 -18.23 -16.85 2.76
CA PRO A 224 -18.12 -15.73 3.70
C PRO A 224 -16.70 -15.56 4.28
N ILE A 225 -15.85 -16.59 4.21
CA ILE A 225 -14.47 -16.58 4.72
C ILE A 225 -13.46 -16.35 3.57
N GLY A 226 -13.95 -16.16 2.33
CA GLY A 226 -13.09 -15.88 1.17
C GLY A 226 -12.14 -17.02 0.79
N ARG A 227 -12.42 -18.28 1.18
CA ARG A 227 -11.58 -19.41 0.76
C ARG A 227 -11.95 -19.83 -0.66
N PRO A 228 -10.97 -20.28 -1.44
CA PRO A 228 -11.18 -20.71 -2.81
C PRO A 228 -11.98 -22.02 -2.85
N VAL A 229 -13.31 -21.93 -2.81
CA VAL A 229 -14.20 -23.06 -3.12
C VAL A 229 -14.90 -22.77 -4.44
N ALA A 230 -14.43 -23.41 -5.52
CA ALA A 230 -15.08 -23.47 -6.82
C ALA A 230 -15.42 -22.13 -7.52
N PHE A 231 -14.59 -21.09 -7.38
CA PHE A 231 -14.78 -19.76 -8.01
C PHE A 231 -14.74 -19.71 -9.55
N GLY A 232 -14.85 -20.84 -10.24
CA GLY A 232 -14.61 -20.93 -11.67
C GLY A 232 -15.83 -21.06 -12.58
N ARG A 233 -17.05 -21.20 -12.05
CA ARG A 233 -18.23 -21.48 -12.89
C ARG A 233 -19.41 -20.62 -12.50
N LEU A 234 -19.99 -19.96 -13.50
CA LEU A 234 -21.28 -19.30 -13.40
C LEU A 234 -22.39 -20.36 -13.29
N LEU A 235 -23.27 -20.20 -12.33
CA LEU A 235 -24.42 -21.08 -12.11
C LEU A 235 -25.62 -20.50 -12.85
N PRO A 236 -26.32 -21.26 -13.71
CA PRO A 236 -27.58 -20.80 -14.26
C PRO A 236 -28.60 -20.64 -13.14
N VAL A 237 -29.33 -19.53 -13.15
CA VAL A 237 -30.35 -19.21 -12.15
C VAL A 237 -31.68 -19.01 -12.84
N ASP A 238 -32.69 -19.77 -12.41
CA ASP A 238 -34.09 -19.54 -12.81
C ASP A 238 -34.87 -19.08 -11.57
N ALA A 239 -35.20 -17.79 -11.54
CA ALA A 239 -35.98 -17.18 -10.47
C ALA A 239 -37.46 -17.03 -10.85
N SER A 240 -37.97 -17.73 -11.87
CA SER A 240 -39.36 -17.59 -12.31
C SER A 240 -40.43 -17.93 -11.26
N GLN A 241 -40.08 -18.69 -10.22
CA GLN A 241 -40.96 -19.00 -9.08
C GLN A 241 -40.79 -18.03 -7.91
N LEU A 242 -39.99 -16.97 -8.08
CA LEU A 242 -39.80 -15.92 -7.10
C LEU A 242 -40.69 -14.72 -7.43
N THR A 243 -41.39 -14.25 -6.41
CA THR A 243 -42.38 -13.18 -6.52
C THR A 243 -41.94 -11.96 -5.71
N VAL A 244 -42.20 -10.78 -6.27
CA VAL A 244 -42.00 -9.49 -5.62
C VAL A 244 -43.35 -8.81 -5.50
N THR A 245 -43.89 -8.80 -4.29
CA THR A 245 -45.23 -8.28 -4.01
C THR A 245 -45.12 -6.95 -3.29
N ALA A 246 -45.71 -5.88 -3.84
CA ALA A 246 -45.78 -4.60 -3.16
C ALA A 246 -46.51 -4.74 -1.82
N LEU A 247 -45.88 -4.25 -0.76
CA LEU A 247 -46.53 -4.06 0.53
C LEU A 247 -47.32 -2.76 0.51
N PRO A 248 -48.27 -2.57 1.44
CA PRO A 248 -48.91 -1.28 1.63
C PRO A 248 -47.84 -0.18 1.73
N PRO A 249 -48.04 0.98 1.07
CA PRO A 249 -47.09 2.07 1.13
C PRO A 249 -46.85 2.46 2.59
N GLU A 250 -45.59 2.46 2.97
CA GLU A 250 -45.16 3.01 4.24
C GLU A 250 -44.66 4.43 4.01
N VAL A 251 -44.48 5.12 5.11
CA VAL A 251 -43.75 6.38 5.24
C VAL A 251 -42.53 6.50 4.32
N ARG A 252 -41.73 5.43 4.21
CA ARG A 252 -40.44 5.41 3.51
C ARG A 252 -40.59 5.11 2.02
N GLY A 253 -41.82 4.92 1.53
CA GLY A 253 -42.14 4.46 0.19
C GLY A 253 -42.75 3.06 0.18
N VAL A 254 -42.80 2.45 -1.01
CA VAL A 254 -43.38 1.12 -1.21
C VAL A 254 -42.29 0.07 -0.99
N SER A 255 -42.32 -0.61 0.15
CA SER A 255 -41.56 -1.84 0.38
C SER A 255 -42.18 -3.00 -0.41
N VAL A 256 -41.44 -4.08 -0.61
CA VAL A 256 -41.94 -5.30 -1.26
C VAL A 256 -41.62 -6.54 -0.40
N ALA A 257 -42.49 -7.53 -0.43
CA ALA A 257 -42.20 -8.87 0.04
C ALA A 257 -41.61 -9.70 -1.12
N LEU A 258 -40.38 -10.16 -0.92
CA LEU A 258 -39.64 -11.07 -1.78
C LEU A 258 -39.79 -12.50 -1.24
N ALA A 259 -40.39 -13.42 -1.99
CA ALA A 259 -40.54 -14.81 -1.56
C ALA A 259 -40.63 -15.77 -2.75
N GLY A 260 -40.17 -17.00 -2.56
CA GLY A 260 -40.37 -18.09 -3.52
C GLY A 260 -39.18 -19.03 -3.63
N ILE A 261 -39.13 -19.77 -4.72
CA ILE A 261 -38.06 -20.74 -4.99
C ILE A 261 -37.22 -20.22 -6.16
N VAL A 262 -35.91 -20.31 -6.02
CA VAL A 262 -34.96 -20.06 -7.10
C VAL A 262 -34.28 -21.37 -7.46
N GLN A 263 -34.23 -21.74 -8.74
CA GLN A 263 -33.42 -22.88 -9.17
C GLN A 263 -32.00 -22.41 -9.46
N VAL A 264 -31.01 -23.00 -8.80
CA VAL A 264 -29.58 -22.69 -8.97
C VAL A 264 -28.87 -23.96 -9.44
N ASP A 265 -28.37 -23.96 -10.68
CA ASP A 265 -27.78 -25.16 -11.33
C ASP A 265 -28.71 -26.39 -11.21
N GLY A 266 -30.00 -26.18 -11.44
CA GLY A 266 -31.05 -27.21 -11.36
C GLY A 266 -31.46 -27.64 -9.95
N LYS A 267 -30.93 -26.99 -8.90
CA LYS A 267 -31.28 -27.30 -7.50
C LYS A 267 -32.18 -26.21 -6.91
N PRO A 268 -33.28 -26.57 -6.21
CA PRO A 268 -34.15 -25.58 -5.60
C PRO A 268 -33.50 -24.92 -4.38
N LEU A 269 -33.62 -23.60 -4.30
CA LEU A 269 -33.20 -22.76 -3.20
C LEU A 269 -34.41 -21.91 -2.77
N GLU A 270 -35.04 -22.28 -1.66
CA GLU A 270 -36.17 -21.54 -1.09
C GLU A 270 -35.69 -20.24 -0.43
N ILE A 271 -36.14 -19.11 -0.96
CA ILE A 271 -35.92 -17.78 -0.40
C ILE A 271 -37.08 -17.49 0.56
N PRO A 272 -36.82 -17.42 1.89
CA PRO A 272 -37.87 -17.10 2.85
C PRO A 272 -38.42 -15.69 2.58
N THR A 273 -39.68 -15.46 2.96
CA THR A 273 -40.30 -14.13 2.82
C THR A 273 -39.43 -13.07 3.47
N THR A 274 -38.90 -12.19 2.63
CA THR A 274 -37.94 -11.15 2.99
C THR A 274 -38.53 -9.81 2.57
N VAL A 275 -38.66 -8.89 3.53
CA VAL A 275 -39.12 -7.53 3.24
C VAL A 275 -37.94 -6.74 2.69
N VAL A 276 -38.05 -6.32 1.43
CA VAL A 276 -37.11 -5.39 0.79
C VAL A 276 -37.70 -3.99 0.93
N LEU A 277 -36.98 -3.14 1.63
CA LEU A 277 -37.40 -1.78 1.94
C LEU A 277 -37.42 -0.93 0.67
N ALA A 278 -38.15 0.19 0.71
CA ALA A 278 -38.26 1.15 -0.40
C ALA A 278 -36.90 1.66 -0.96
N ASN A 279 -35.82 1.56 -0.19
CA ASN A 279 -34.45 1.89 -0.61
C ASN A 279 -33.72 0.74 -1.32
N GLY A 280 -34.38 -0.39 -1.56
CA GLY A 280 -33.83 -1.56 -2.23
C GLY A 280 -33.10 -2.56 -1.35
N LEU A 281 -33.04 -2.36 -0.04
CA LEU A 281 -32.26 -3.22 0.87
C LEU A 281 -33.15 -4.17 1.69
N ALA A 282 -32.63 -5.38 1.91
CA ALA A 282 -33.06 -6.26 3.00
C ALA A 282 -31.85 -6.92 3.66
N VAL A 283 -31.72 -6.83 4.98
CA VAL A 283 -30.68 -7.52 5.73
C VAL A 283 -31.33 -8.23 6.91
N GLY A 284 -31.32 -9.56 6.92
CA GLY A 284 -31.75 -10.31 8.09
C GLY A 284 -30.85 -9.97 9.30
N GLN A 285 -31.43 -9.58 10.44
CA GLN A 285 -30.66 -9.31 11.66
C GLN A 285 -29.83 -10.56 12.03
N ALA A 286 -28.50 -10.44 11.88
CA ALA A 286 -27.58 -11.44 12.39
C ALA A 286 -27.57 -11.35 13.93
N THR A 287 -28.48 -12.07 14.59
CA THR A 287 -28.33 -12.37 16.01
C THR A 287 -27.07 -13.26 16.15
N ARG A 288 -26.12 -12.83 17.00
CA ARG A 288 -24.83 -13.51 17.22
C ARG A 288 -25.02 -15.04 17.28
N GLY A 289 -24.43 -15.76 16.32
CA GLY A 289 -24.32 -17.22 16.33
C GLY A 289 -25.25 -18.02 15.39
N LYS A 290 -26.14 -17.39 14.62
CA LYS A 290 -26.89 -18.06 13.53
C LYS A 290 -26.45 -17.50 12.17
N MET A 291 -26.38 -18.36 11.15
CA MET A 291 -26.02 -17.96 9.77
C MET A 291 -26.80 -16.72 9.33
N PRO A 292 -26.21 -15.82 8.52
CA PRO A 292 -26.86 -14.58 8.13
C PRO A 292 -28.20 -14.88 7.43
N GLY A 293 -29.22 -14.08 7.75
CA GLY A 293 -30.48 -14.09 7.00
C GLY A 293 -30.25 -13.71 5.53
N VAL A 294 -31.31 -13.75 4.73
CA VAL A 294 -31.25 -13.31 3.32
C VAL A 294 -30.78 -11.86 3.28
N GLU A 295 -29.75 -11.59 2.48
CA GLU A 295 -29.33 -10.23 2.14
C GLU A 295 -29.78 -9.93 0.71
N VAL A 296 -30.42 -8.78 0.51
CA VAL A 296 -30.96 -8.35 -0.79
C VAL A 296 -30.56 -6.91 -1.05
N GLN A 297 -30.13 -6.64 -2.28
CA GLN A 297 -30.00 -5.29 -2.81
C GLN A 297 -30.68 -5.19 -4.17
N ALA A 298 -31.52 -4.18 -4.36
CA ALA A 298 -32.21 -3.89 -5.60
C ALA A 298 -31.69 -2.59 -6.22
N TYR A 299 -31.52 -2.61 -7.54
CA TYR A 299 -31.02 -1.48 -8.33
C TYR A 299 -32.02 -1.14 -9.44
N PRO A 300 -32.17 0.15 -9.82
CA PRO A 300 -33.01 0.52 -10.95
C PRO A 300 -32.56 -0.21 -12.22
N LEU A 301 -33.49 -0.67 -13.07
CA LEU A 301 -33.14 -1.29 -14.36
C LEU A 301 -32.38 -0.33 -15.30
N THR A 302 -32.56 0.97 -15.09
CA THR A 302 -31.90 2.05 -15.83
C THR A 302 -30.56 2.46 -15.24
N ASP A 303 -30.16 1.87 -14.10
CA ASP A 303 -28.86 2.14 -13.52
C ASP A 303 -27.75 1.66 -14.49
N PRO A 304 -26.86 2.55 -14.95
CA PRO A 304 -25.88 2.21 -15.98
C PRO A 304 -24.82 1.21 -15.49
N VAL A 305 -24.61 1.12 -14.17
CA VAL A 305 -23.70 0.15 -13.55
C VAL A 305 -24.40 -1.20 -13.41
N ALA A 306 -25.61 -1.22 -12.84
CA ALA A 306 -26.35 -2.44 -12.60
C ALA A 306 -26.80 -3.13 -13.88
N ALA A 307 -27.23 -2.39 -14.91
CA ALA A 307 -27.68 -2.97 -16.18
C ALA A 307 -26.62 -3.85 -16.87
N ARG A 308 -25.34 -3.69 -16.52
CA ARG A 308 -24.20 -4.43 -17.11
C ARG A 308 -23.78 -5.66 -16.30
N TRP A 309 -24.59 -6.10 -15.33
CA TRP A 309 -24.28 -7.27 -14.51
C TRP A 309 -24.09 -8.56 -15.34
N ARG A 310 -24.87 -8.75 -16.42
CA ARG A 310 -24.78 -9.94 -17.29
C ARG A 310 -23.45 -10.00 -18.05
N ASP A 311 -23.09 -8.92 -18.73
CA ASP A 311 -21.84 -8.83 -19.51
C ASP A 311 -20.63 -9.15 -18.61
N TRP A 312 -20.68 -8.64 -17.38
CA TRP A 312 -19.67 -8.83 -16.36
C TRP A 312 -19.56 -10.28 -15.87
N MET A 313 -20.69 -10.83 -15.41
CA MET A 313 -20.75 -12.21 -14.91
C MET A 313 -20.29 -13.19 -15.99
N GLY A 314 -20.70 -12.94 -17.24
CA GLY A 314 -20.29 -13.74 -18.39
C GLY A 314 -18.80 -13.63 -18.69
N ALA A 315 -18.22 -12.42 -18.67
CA ALA A 315 -16.80 -12.22 -18.99
C ALA A 315 -15.85 -12.79 -17.92
N ILE A 316 -16.16 -12.60 -16.64
CA ILE A 316 -15.29 -13.01 -15.52
C ILE A 316 -15.31 -14.51 -15.29
N HIS A 317 -16.46 -15.14 -15.49
CA HIS A 317 -16.63 -16.58 -15.32
C HIS A 317 -16.60 -17.34 -16.66
N ALA A 318 -16.13 -16.70 -17.74
CA ALA A 318 -15.85 -17.36 -19.00
C ALA A 318 -14.83 -18.50 -18.80
N GLU A 319 -14.98 -19.57 -19.58
CA GLU A 319 -14.03 -20.68 -19.55
C GLU A 319 -12.61 -20.17 -19.88
N GLY A 320 -11.68 -20.42 -18.97
CA GLY A 320 -10.28 -20.05 -19.13
C GLY A 320 -9.59 -20.88 -20.20
N LYS A 321 -8.57 -20.30 -20.84
CA LYS A 321 -7.71 -21.02 -21.79
C LYS A 321 -6.59 -21.73 -21.03
N PRO A 322 -6.19 -22.95 -21.43
CA PRO A 322 -5.00 -23.58 -20.88
C PRO A 322 -3.78 -22.65 -20.99
N VAL A 323 -2.93 -22.65 -19.95
CA VAL A 323 -1.64 -21.96 -20.00
C VAL A 323 -0.76 -22.65 -21.05
N ASP A 324 0.05 -21.86 -21.77
CA ASP A 324 1.03 -22.40 -22.71
C ASP A 324 1.87 -23.48 -22.03
N PRO A 325 1.91 -24.73 -22.55
CA PRO A 325 2.67 -25.82 -21.96
C PRO A 325 4.16 -25.49 -21.73
N ALA A 326 4.76 -24.65 -22.57
CA ALA A 326 6.15 -24.22 -22.39
C ALA A 326 6.33 -23.36 -21.13
N LEU A 327 5.34 -22.51 -20.81
CA LEU A 327 5.34 -21.75 -19.55
C LEU A 327 5.09 -22.67 -18.37
N VAL A 328 4.17 -23.63 -18.47
CA VAL A 328 3.96 -24.60 -17.39
C VAL A 328 5.25 -25.35 -17.07
N GLN A 329 5.98 -25.80 -18.09
CA GLN A 329 7.28 -26.46 -17.92
C GLN A 329 8.31 -25.50 -17.30
N GLN A 330 8.40 -24.25 -17.78
CA GLN A 330 9.30 -23.26 -17.20
C GLN A 330 9.02 -23.02 -15.70
N ALA A 331 7.76 -22.94 -15.27
CA ALA A 331 7.41 -22.77 -13.85
C ALA A 331 7.87 -23.97 -13.00
N GLN A 332 7.74 -25.20 -13.54
CA GLN A 332 8.21 -26.41 -12.88
C GLN A 332 9.74 -26.44 -12.77
N ASP A 333 10.44 -26.08 -13.85
CA ASP A 333 11.90 -26.02 -13.87
C ASP A 333 12.44 -24.96 -12.90
N GLU A 334 11.83 -23.77 -12.86
CA GLU A 334 12.17 -22.72 -11.90
C GLU A 334 11.94 -23.18 -10.45
N ALA A 335 10.78 -23.81 -10.17
CA ALA A 335 10.47 -24.35 -8.85
C ALA A 335 11.46 -25.44 -8.39
N ALA A 336 12.00 -26.22 -9.34
CA ALA A 336 12.96 -27.28 -9.06
C ALA A 336 14.41 -26.77 -8.86
N THR A 337 14.80 -25.73 -9.59
CA THR A 337 16.22 -25.35 -9.72
C THR A 337 16.61 -24.09 -8.95
N ILE A 338 15.65 -23.21 -8.68
CA ILE A 338 15.87 -21.97 -7.93
C ILE A 338 15.63 -22.23 -6.44
N PRO A 339 16.57 -21.86 -5.56
CA PRO A 339 16.37 -22.00 -4.13
C PRO A 339 15.40 -20.93 -3.59
N ALA A 340 14.67 -21.25 -2.52
CA ALA A 340 13.94 -20.26 -1.73
C ALA A 340 14.92 -19.26 -1.10
N LEU A 341 14.49 -18.00 -0.99
CA LEU A 341 15.31 -16.89 -0.48
C LEU A 341 14.71 -16.30 0.80
N PRO A 342 15.54 -15.69 1.68
CA PRO A 342 17.01 -15.61 1.60
C PRO A 342 17.68 -16.94 2.00
N ALA A 343 18.95 -17.21 1.64
CA ALA A 343 19.63 -18.47 2.05
C ALA A 343 20.02 -18.46 3.56
N PRO A 344 20.20 -19.62 4.23
CA PRO A 344 20.58 -19.65 5.65
C PRO A 344 21.97 -19.09 5.90
N SER A 345 22.06 -18.26 6.91
CA SER A 345 23.27 -17.67 7.49
C SER A 345 22.98 -17.36 8.95
N PRO A 346 24.00 -17.04 9.78
CA PRO A 346 23.76 -16.50 11.11
C PRO A 346 22.80 -15.28 11.09
N ALA A 347 22.74 -14.54 9.98
CA ALA A 347 21.82 -13.42 9.78
C ALA A 347 20.35 -13.80 9.55
N THR A 348 20.13 -14.88 8.79
CA THR A 348 18.79 -15.35 8.39
C THR A 348 18.28 -16.44 9.33
N THR A 349 19.04 -16.81 10.38
CA THR A 349 18.67 -17.86 11.35
C THR A 349 17.30 -17.60 11.99
N PHE A 350 16.88 -16.32 12.08
CA PHE A 350 15.61 -15.90 12.67
C PHE A 350 14.39 -15.99 11.74
N THR A 351 14.57 -16.20 10.43
CA THR A 351 13.57 -15.87 9.39
C THR A 351 13.26 -17.02 8.43
N HIS A 352 14.10 -18.05 8.42
CA HIS A 352 13.82 -19.34 7.80
C HIS A 352 12.64 -20.06 8.48
N GLN A 353 12.06 -19.49 9.53
CA GLN A 353 10.72 -19.83 10.01
C GLN A 353 9.67 -19.22 9.08
N HIS A 354 9.61 -19.73 7.84
CA HIS A 354 8.48 -19.54 6.94
C HIS A 354 7.19 -19.84 7.72
N LEU A 355 6.18 -18.96 7.61
CA LEU A 355 5.02 -18.90 8.51
C LEU A 355 4.35 -20.26 8.75
N GLU A 356 4.45 -21.19 7.80
CA GLU A 356 3.83 -22.51 7.85
C GLU A 356 4.65 -23.62 7.15
N GLY A 357 5.96 -23.41 6.90
CA GLY A 357 6.79 -24.39 6.17
C GLY A 357 6.31 -24.72 4.75
N ARG A 358 5.73 -23.72 4.07
CA ARG A 358 5.13 -23.83 2.73
C ARG A 358 6.05 -23.27 1.64
N PHE A 359 6.23 -24.04 0.57
CA PHE A 359 7.23 -23.74 -0.45
C PHE A 359 6.79 -24.17 -1.85
N ILE A 360 6.98 -23.30 -2.84
CA ILE A 360 7.00 -23.63 -4.27
C ILE A 360 8.43 -23.96 -4.66
N TYR A 361 9.38 -23.09 -4.28
CA TYR A 361 10.81 -23.23 -4.55
C TYR A 361 11.49 -24.11 -3.50
N ALA A 362 12.55 -24.82 -3.89
CA ALA A 362 13.26 -25.71 -2.98
C ALA A 362 13.85 -24.94 -1.78
N PRO A 363 13.46 -25.25 -0.53
CA PRO A 363 13.93 -24.51 0.61
C PRO A 363 15.30 -24.98 1.07
N TRP A 364 15.88 -24.14 1.94
CA TRP A 364 16.98 -24.55 2.78
C TRP A 364 16.48 -24.93 4.16
N LEU A 365 17.02 -25.99 4.75
CA LEU A 365 16.72 -26.35 6.12
C LEU A 365 17.88 -25.96 7.02
N PRO A 366 17.66 -25.22 8.11
CA PRO A 366 18.68 -25.01 9.13
C PRO A 366 18.96 -26.34 9.85
N LEU A 367 20.24 -26.62 10.11
CA LEU A 367 20.69 -27.82 10.83
C LEU A 367 21.24 -27.41 12.19
N SER A 368 20.68 -27.95 13.28
CA SER A 368 21.33 -27.81 14.59
C SER A 368 22.57 -28.69 14.65
N ALA A 369 23.73 -28.09 14.94
CA ALA A 369 24.99 -28.80 15.06
C ALA A 369 24.88 -29.90 16.13
N THR A 370 25.15 -31.14 15.76
CA THR A 370 25.23 -32.29 16.66
C THR A 370 26.69 -32.66 16.84
N ALA A 371 27.18 -32.66 18.08
CA ALA A 371 28.58 -32.97 18.38
C ALA A 371 28.95 -34.37 17.83
N GLY A 372 30.07 -34.46 17.11
CA GLY A 372 30.53 -35.72 16.50
C GLY A 372 29.88 -36.06 15.14
N ALA A 373 28.93 -35.25 14.65
CA ALA A 373 28.31 -35.50 13.35
C ALA A 373 29.27 -35.16 12.21
N VAL A 374 29.43 -36.09 11.27
CA VAL A 374 30.14 -35.83 10.00
C VAL A 374 29.18 -35.69 8.83
N LYS A 375 27.95 -36.20 8.97
CA LYS A 375 26.87 -36.13 7.97
C LYS A 375 25.51 -35.98 8.64
N TYR A 376 24.51 -35.56 7.87
CA TYR A 376 23.10 -35.62 8.24
C TYR A 376 22.33 -36.40 7.18
N ARG A 377 21.42 -37.28 7.62
CA ARG A 377 20.42 -37.94 6.78
C ARG A 377 19.08 -37.22 6.93
N ILE A 378 18.51 -36.80 5.82
CA ILE A 378 17.23 -36.10 5.73
C ILE A 378 16.23 -37.04 5.07
N GLU A 379 15.12 -37.30 5.76
CA GLU A 379 14.04 -38.17 5.29
C GLU A 379 12.74 -37.37 5.16
N LEU A 380 12.17 -37.36 3.97
CA LEU A 380 10.92 -36.68 3.65
C LEU A 380 9.83 -37.73 3.35
N THR A 381 8.84 -37.83 4.22
CA THR A 381 7.76 -38.83 4.14
C THR A 381 6.42 -38.15 3.79
N PRO A 382 5.77 -38.48 2.66
CA PRO A 382 4.47 -37.92 2.32
C PRO A 382 3.38 -38.28 3.35
N SER A 383 2.49 -37.34 3.67
CA SER A 383 1.43 -37.54 4.66
C SER A 383 0.24 -38.35 4.12
N HIS A 384 0.03 -38.39 2.80
CA HIS A 384 -1.07 -39.09 2.11
C HIS A 384 -0.64 -39.57 0.71
N PRO A 385 -1.00 -40.78 0.22
CA PRO A 385 -1.32 -42.04 0.93
C PRO A 385 -0.03 -42.84 1.30
N PRO A 386 -0.12 -43.80 2.24
CA PRO A 386 0.98 -44.40 3.03
C PRO A 386 1.97 -45.34 2.29
N HIS A 387 2.01 -45.34 0.96
CA HIS A 387 2.85 -46.26 0.16
C HIS A 387 3.94 -45.58 -0.68
N SER A 388 4.10 -44.27 -0.58
CA SER A 388 5.20 -43.56 -1.20
C SER A 388 6.48 -43.74 -0.36
N LYS A 389 7.55 -44.23 -1.01
CA LYS A 389 8.85 -44.39 -0.37
C LYS A 389 9.34 -43.02 0.14
N PRO A 390 9.89 -42.93 1.37
CA PRO A 390 10.55 -41.72 1.83
C PRO A 390 11.65 -41.31 0.86
N LEU A 391 11.75 -40.01 0.59
CA LEU A 391 12.89 -39.45 -0.13
C LEU A 391 14.02 -39.22 0.88
N VAL A 392 15.19 -39.78 0.61
CA VAL A 392 16.34 -39.74 1.52
C VAL A 392 17.49 -38.99 0.86
N LEU A 393 18.07 -38.03 1.58
CA LEU A 393 19.25 -37.26 1.18
C LEU A 393 20.29 -37.31 2.31
N GLU A 394 21.53 -37.67 1.99
CA GLU A 394 22.65 -37.56 2.94
C GLU A 394 23.57 -36.40 2.55
N VAL A 395 23.85 -35.51 3.49
CA VAL A 395 24.71 -34.34 3.29
C VAL A 395 25.83 -34.28 4.32
N ALA A 396 26.96 -33.67 3.95
CA ALA A 396 28.04 -33.41 4.91
C ALA A 396 27.55 -32.52 6.06
N ALA A 397 28.19 -32.63 7.23
CA ALA A 397 27.88 -31.79 8.37
C ALA A 397 28.09 -30.31 8.04
N ALA A 398 26.99 -29.57 7.95
CA ALA A 398 26.93 -28.15 7.66
C ALA A 398 25.87 -27.47 8.55
N GLN A 399 25.82 -26.14 8.53
CA GLN A 399 24.81 -25.37 9.27
C GLN A 399 23.44 -25.35 8.58
N SER A 400 23.37 -25.76 7.31
CA SER A 400 22.14 -25.83 6.53
C SER A 400 22.23 -26.86 5.41
N VAL A 401 21.07 -27.26 4.88
CA VAL A 401 20.97 -28.14 3.71
C VAL A 401 20.03 -27.58 2.65
N ASP A 402 20.42 -27.75 1.39
CA ASP A 402 19.64 -27.42 0.19
C ASP A 402 18.77 -28.61 -0.22
N LEU A 403 17.45 -28.42 -0.36
CA LEU A 403 16.56 -29.50 -0.81
C LEU A 403 16.44 -29.65 -2.32
N ARG A 404 17.08 -28.79 -3.15
CA ARG A 404 17.05 -28.89 -4.62
C ARG A 404 17.33 -30.30 -5.18
N PRO A 405 18.29 -31.09 -4.65
CA PRO A 405 18.60 -32.42 -5.18
C PRO A 405 17.42 -33.41 -5.17
N VAL A 406 16.46 -33.24 -4.24
CA VAL A 406 15.28 -34.11 -4.11
C VAL A 406 13.97 -33.42 -4.49
N TRP A 407 13.97 -32.07 -4.60
CA TRP A 407 12.75 -31.28 -4.75
C TRP A 407 11.95 -31.60 -6.01
N ALA A 408 12.62 -31.79 -7.15
CA ALA A 408 11.96 -32.11 -8.42
C ALA A 408 11.15 -33.41 -8.34
N GLY A 409 11.61 -34.40 -7.57
CA GLY A 409 10.95 -35.70 -7.38
C GLY A 409 9.78 -35.69 -6.39
N MET A 410 9.57 -34.58 -5.68
CA MET A 410 8.46 -34.45 -4.71
C MET A 410 7.16 -34.06 -5.41
N ALA A 411 6.06 -34.76 -5.13
CA ALA A 411 4.73 -34.29 -5.49
C ALA A 411 4.27 -33.13 -4.57
N PRO A 412 3.43 -32.19 -5.03
CA PRO A 412 2.79 -31.21 -4.14
C PRO A 412 2.01 -31.90 -3.01
N GLY A 413 2.08 -31.37 -1.80
CA GLY A 413 1.43 -31.94 -0.62
C GLY A 413 2.22 -31.77 0.68
N ASN A 414 1.72 -32.40 1.75
CA ASN A 414 2.31 -32.35 3.09
C ASN A 414 3.35 -33.47 3.28
N TYR A 415 4.49 -33.12 3.86
CA TYR A 415 5.60 -34.02 4.18
C TYR A 415 5.99 -33.92 5.65
N ALA A 416 6.22 -35.07 6.27
CA ALA A 416 6.95 -35.17 7.53
C ALA A 416 8.46 -35.19 7.22
N LEU A 417 9.21 -34.30 7.85
CA LEU A 417 10.66 -34.16 7.74
C LEU A 417 11.31 -34.75 8.98
N ALA A 418 12.28 -35.65 8.80
CA ALA A 418 13.18 -36.13 9.84
C ALA A 418 14.64 -35.89 9.45
N ILE A 419 15.45 -35.37 10.38
CA ILE A 419 16.87 -35.09 10.18
C ILE A 419 17.66 -35.83 11.26
N THR A 420 18.47 -36.80 10.84
CA THR A 420 19.26 -37.66 11.72
C THR A 420 20.74 -37.34 11.53
N ALA A 421 21.44 -36.95 12.59
CA ALA A 421 22.89 -36.76 12.53
C ALA A 421 23.61 -38.11 12.52
N LEU A 422 24.66 -38.25 11.71
CA LEU A 422 25.43 -39.48 11.54
C LEU A 422 26.90 -39.25 11.90
N ASP A 423 27.50 -40.20 12.62
CA ASP A 423 28.93 -40.24 12.87
C ASP A 423 29.74 -40.76 11.66
N ALA A 424 31.07 -40.86 11.81
CA ALA A 424 31.96 -41.34 10.76
C ALA A 424 31.70 -42.80 10.32
N GLY A 425 31.11 -43.62 11.20
CA GLY A 425 30.69 -44.99 10.90
C GLY A 425 29.30 -45.09 10.28
N GLY A 426 28.59 -43.97 10.13
CA GLY A 426 27.21 -43.93 9.63
C GLY A 426 26.16 -44.28 10.70
N ALA A 427 26.54 -44.36 11.97
CA ALA A 427 25.61 -44.57 13.07
C ALA A 427 24.90 -43.27 13.44
N ALA A 428 23.61 -43.37 13.77
CA ALA A 428 22.83 -42.22 14.21
C ALA A 428 23.30 -41.73 15.58
N ILE A 429 23.48 -40.41 15.71
CA ILE A 429 23.89 -39.76 16.95
C ILE A 429 22.91 -38.64 17.32
N GLY A 430 22.61 -38.50 18.61
CA GLY A 430 21.62 -37.55 19.10
C GLY A 430 20.17 -37.88 18.70
N THR A 431 19.25 -36.97 19.02
CA THR A 431 17.82 -37.10 18.68
C THR A 431 17.54 -36.54 17.29
N ALA A 432 16.83 -37.30 16.46
CA ALA A 432 16.42 -36.81 15.14
C ALA A 432 15.52 -35.57 15.25
N GLN A 433 15.86 -34.51 14.52
CA GLN A 433 15.04 -33.30 14.44
C GLN A 433 13.84 -33.60 13.53
N ARG A 434 12.64 -33.21 13.95
CA ARG A 434 11.40 -33.45 13.20
C ARG A 434 10.67 -32.14 12.90
N SER A 435 10.15 -32.01 11.69
CA SER A 435 9.35 -30.86 11.28
C SER A 435 8.31 -31.26 10.23
N LYS A 436 7.49 -30.30 9.80
CA LYS A 436 6.53 -30.44 8.69
C LYS A 436 6.93 -29.50 7.56
N LEU A 437 6.72 -29.96 6.34
CA LEU A 437 6.98 -29.20 5.12
C LEU A 437 5.80 -29.39 4.17
N ILE A 438 5.42 -28.34 3.45
CA ILE A 438 4.34 -28.36 2.46
C ILE A 438 4.90 -27.90 1.12
N LYS A 439 4.92 -28.80 0.13
CA LYS A 439 5.24 -28.44 -1.25
C LYS A 439 3.96 -27.94 -1.95
N LYS A 440 3.97 -26.69 -2.39
CA LYS A 440 2.88 -26.04 -3.12
C LYS A 440 2.96 -26.36 -4.62
N VAL A 441 1.83 -26.22 -5.29
CA VAL A 441 1.75 -26.34 -6.75
C VAL A 441 2.38 -25.07 -7.37
N PRO A 442 3.33 -25.20 -8.32
CA PRO A 442 3.84 -24.06 -9.07
C PRO A 442 2.77 -23.50 -10.01
N PHE A 443 2.99 -22.29 -10.52
CA PHE A 443 2.09 -21.67 -11.49
C PHE A 443 1.85 -22.55 -12.74
N GLY A 444 0.64 -22.46 -13.32
CA GLY A 444 0.32 -23.07 -14.61
C GLY A 444 -0.47 -24.38 -14.57
N SER A 445 -0.85 -24.87 -13.39
CA SER A 445 -1.66 -26.10 -13.24
C SER A 445 -3.14 -25.94 -13.63
N HIS A 446 -3.62 -24.71 -13.82
CA HIS A 446 -5.02 -24.40 -14.11
C HIS A 446 -5.17 -23.43 -15.29
N PRO A 447 -6.29 -23.49 -16.04
CA PRO A 447 -6.58 -22.54 -17.11
C PRO A 447 -6.68 -21.09 -16.61
N LEU A 448 -6.27 -20.15 -17.47
CA LEU A 448 -6.37 -18.72 -17.24
C LEU A 448 -7.52 -18.12 -18.06
N THR A 449 -8.47 -17.51 -17.37
CA THR A 449 -9.39 -16.54 -18.01
C THR A 449 -8.61 -15.24 -18.21
N VAL A 450 -8.87 -14.46 -19.26
CA VAL A 450 -8.29 -13.11 -19.41
C VAL A 450 -9.44 -12.16 -19.66
N ILE A 451 -9.67 -11.26 -18.70
CA ILE A 451 -10.74 -10.27 -18.82
C ILE A 451 -10.34 -9.21 -19.85
N PRO A 452 -11.18 -8.91 -20.85
CA PRO A 452 -10.92 -7.85 -21.81
C PRO A 452 -10.76 -6.48 -21.13
N ASP A 453 -9.77 -5.70 -21.56
CA ASP A 453 -9.48 -4.39 -20.97
C ASP A 453 -10.70 -3.46 -20.85
N PRO A 454 -11.61 -3.32 -21.83
CA PRO A 454 -12.77 -2.45 -21.68
C PRO A 454 -13.69 -2.87 -20.53
N ILE A 455 -13.85 -4.17 -20.31
CA ILE A 455 -14.63 -4.73 -19.20
C ILE A 455 -13.91 -4.51 -17.88
N ALA A 456 -12.60 -4.70 -17.87
CA ALA A 456 -11.77 -4.48 -16.69
C ALA A 456 -11.75 -3.01 -16.23
N MET A 457 -11.60 -2.06 -17.15
CA MET A 457 -11.70 -0.63 -16.84
C MET A 457 -13.08 -0.27 -16.30
N ASP A 458 -14.13 -0.79 -16.95
CA ASP A 458 -15.49 -0.54 -16.51
C ASP A 458 -15.73 -1.04 -15.08
N LEU A 459 -15.29 -2.27 -14.77
CA LEU A 459 -15.43 -2.85 -13.44
C LEU A 459 -14.71 -2.00 -12.38
N ALA A 460 -13.46 -1.61 -12.64
CA ALA A 460 -12.69 -0.81 -11.70
C ALA A 460 -13.29 0.59 -11.44
N LEU A 461 -14.04 1.13 -12.41
CA LEU A 461 -14.74 2.42 -12.27
C LEU A 461 -16.14 2.31 -11.67
N ARG A 462 -16.69 1.10 -11.47
CA ARG A 462 -18.05 0.94 -10.91
C ARG A 462 -18.18 1.54 -9.53
N PHE A 463 -17.23 1.27 -8.64
CA PHE A 463 -17.28 1.83 -7.29
C PHE A 463 -17.18 3.37 -7.29
N PRO A 464 -16.24 4.00 -8.01
CA PRO A 464 -16.22 5.46 -8.16
C PRO A 464 -17.50 6.05 -8.76
N ARG A 465 -18.05 5.43 -9.81
CA ARG A 465 -19.33 5.85 -10.43
C ARG A 465 -20.49 5.72 -9.47
N TYR A 466 -20.57 4.59 -8.78
CA TYR A 466 -21.53 4.36 -7.71
C TYR A 466 -21.46 5.49 -6.68
N LEU A 467 -20.27 5.86 -6.19
CA LEU A 467 -20.12 6.97 -5.24
C LEU A 467 -20.34 8.37 -5.82
N ALA A 468 -20.22 8.57 -7.13
CA ALA A 468 -20.47 9.87 -7.77
C ALA A 468 -21.93 10.06 -8.19
N ASP A 469 -22.61 8.98 -8.54
CA ASP A 469 -23.90 9.00 -9.24
C ASP A 469 -25.05 8.42 -8.40
N HIS A 470 -24.79 7.56 -7.39
CA HIS A 470 -25.89 7.06 -6.57
C HIS A 470 -26.50 8.17 -5.73
N GLN A 471 -27.83 8.15 -5.69
CA GLN A 471 -28.71 8.96 -4.83
C GLN A 471 -28.39 8.86 -3.32
N TYR A 472 -27.44 8.02 -2.90
CA TYR A 472 -27.07 7.81 -1.51
C TYR A 472 -25.65 8.28 -1.17
N ALA A 473 -24.94 8.94 -2.10
CA ALA A 473 -23.62 9.54 -1.82
C ALA A 473 -23.73 10.96 -1.25
N PHE A 474 -23.13 11.20 -0.07
CA PHE A 474 -23.29 12.47 0.67
C PHE A 474 -22.14 13.46 0.46
N HIS A 475 -21.07 13.05 -0.22
CA HIS A 475 -19.90 13.91 -0.46
C HIS A 475 -20.26 15.20 -1.20
N THR A 476 -21.20 15.13 -2.15
CA THR A 476 -21.70 16.31 -2.85
C THR A 476 -22.47 17.25 -1.91
N LEU A 477 -23.32 16.70 -1.03
CA LEU A 477 -24.04 17.49 -0.03
C LEU A 477 -23.08 18.10 1.00
N PHE A 478 -22.09 17.35 1.48
CA PHE A 478 -21.10 17.83 2.44
C PHE A 478 -20.22 18.94 1.88
N ARG A 479 -19.87 18.86 0.59
CA ARG A 479 -19.23 19.97 -0.11
C ARG A 479 -20.11 21.21 -0.08
N GLU A 480 -21.40 21.06 -0.32
CA GLU A 480 -22.33 22.19 -0.26
C GLU A 480 -22.46 22.77 1.15
N ILE A 481 -22.50 21.93 2.19
CA ILE A 481 -22.55 22.38 3.60
C ILE A 481 -21.28 23.18 3.95
N ASP A 482 -20.12 22.65 3.62
CA ASP A 482 -18.83 23.34 3.83
C ASP A 482 -18.74 24.66 3.01
N ALA A 483 -19.19 24.65 1.76
CA ALA A 483 -19.29 25.86 0.94
C ALA A 483 -20.33 26.88 1.49
N ALA A 484 -21.21 26.49 2.40
CA ALA A 484 -22.12 27.39 3.11
C ALA A 484 -21.49 28.05 4.35
N GLY A 485 -20.26 27.65 4.71
CA GLY A 485 -19.63 28.04 5.97
C GLY A 485 -20.19 27.31 7.20
N GLU A 486 -20.96 26.25 6.97
CA GLU A 486 -21.61 25.48 8.04
C GLU A 486 -20.69 24.35 8.51
N ASN A 487 -20.69 24.10 9.82
CA ASN A 487 -19.97 22.94 10.36
C ASN A 487 -20.83 21.71 10.12
N ALA A 488 -20.48 20.94 9.09
CA ALA A 488 -21.21 19.76 8.66
C ALA A 488 -21.30 18.64 9.73
N VAL A 489 -20.72 18.81 10.93
CA VAL A 489 -20.51 17.74 11.92
C VAL A 489 -20.03 16.50 11.18
N ILE A 490 -19.08 16.71 10.28
CA ILE A 490 -18.46 15.62 9.56
C ILE A 490 -17.78 14.82 10.63
N SER A 491 -18.24 13.58 10.81
CA SER A 491 -17.59 12.70 11.74
C SER A 491 -16.12 12.66 11.34
N LYS A 492 -15.23 12.70 12.33
CA LYS A 492 -13.80 12.39 12.14
C LYS A 492 -13.61 11.05 11.40
N THR A 493 -14.67 10.25 11.24
CA THR A 493 -14.76 9.02 10.47
C THR A 493 -14.75 9.24 8.94
N ILE A 494 -15.27 10.33 8.35
CA ILE A 494 -15.07 10.58 6.89
C ILE A 494 -13.58 10.78 6.61
N ALA A 495 -12.91 11.51 7.49
CA ALA A 495 -11.47 11.70 7.41
C ALA A 495 -10.64 10.44 7.71
N SER A 496 -11.27 9.36 8.19
CA SER A 496 -10.60 8.07 8.29
C SER A 496 -10.52 7.33 6.95
N ILE A 497 -11.27 7.75 5.92
CA ILE A 497 -11.05 7.26 4.56
C ILE A 497 -9.81 7.95 4.01
N CYS A 498 -8.75 7.19 3.76
CA CYS A 498 -7.52 7.75 3.19
C CYS A 498 -7.54 7.83 1.67
N HIS A 499 -8.43 7.12 0.96
CA HIS A 499 -8.40 7.03 -0.50
C HIS A 499 -9.56 7.78 -1.16
N SER A 500 -9.25 8.63 -2.13
CA SER A 500 -10.25 9.35 -2.94
C SER A 500 -10.68 8.51 -4.15
N PRO A 501 -11.84 7.86 -4.20
CA PRO A 501 -12.32 7.21 -5.42
C PRO A 501 -12.53 8.19 -6.59
N TRP A 502 -12.70 9.49 -6.33
CA TRP A 502 -13.05 10.48 -7.36
C TRP A 502 -11.89 10.89 -8.26
N HIS A 503 -10.65 10.79 -7.81
CA HIS A 503 -9.49 11.01 -8.69
C HIS A 503 -9.45 9.97 -9.82
N LEU A 504 -10.05 8.79 -9.61
CA LEU A 504 -10.19 7.78 -10.65
C LEU A 504 -11.10 8.26 -11.78
N LEU A 505 -12.23 8.88 -11.44
CA LEU A 505 -13.12 9.48 -12.45
C LEU A 505 -12.46 10.65 -13.17
N THR A 506 -11.68 11.48 -12.45
CA THR A 506 -10.92 12.58 -13.04
C THR A 506 -9.96 12.12 -14.14
N ARG A 507 -9.34 10.94 -13.97
CA ARG A 507 -8.34 10.43 -14.93
C ARG A 507 -8.93 9.49 -15.98
N TRP A 508 -9.85 8.61 -15.59
CA TRP A 508 -10.32 7.50 -16.42
C TRP A 508 -11.81 7.55 -16.77
N GLY A 509 -12.56 8.51 -16.22
CA GLY A 509 -13.98 8.71 -16.54
C GLY A 509 -14.19 9.29 -17.94
N THR A 510 -15.45 9.29 -18.37
CA THR A 510 -15.94 10.10 -19.50
C THR A 510 -15.74 11.59 -19.23
N PRO A 511 -15.75 12.48 -20.24
CA PRO A 511 -15.55 13.92 -20.01
C PRO A 511 -16.46 14.54 -18.94
N ALA A 512 -17.74 14.11 -18.87
CA ALA A 512 -18.66 14.57 -17.83
C ALA A 512 -18.30 14.03 -16.43
N GLU A 513 -17.89 12.76 -16.35
CA GLU A 513 -17.39 12.14 -15.11
C GLU A 513 -16.08 12.81 -14.65
N GLN A 514 -15.19 13.20 -15.57
CA GLN A 514 -13.92 13.84 -15.23
C GLN A 514 -14.14 15.20 -14.55
N VAL A 515 -15.06 16.02 -15.07
CA VAL A 515 -15.44 17.30 -14.46
C VAL A 515 -15.99 17.08 -13.06
N ARG A 516 -16.95 16.15 -12.90
CA ARG A 516 -17.57 15.83 -11.60
C ARG A 516 -16.55 15.27 -10.60
N GLY A 517 -15.75 14.31 -11.06
CA GLY A 517 -14.69 13.66 -10.31
C GLY A 517 -13.68 14.67 -9.79
N ARG A 518 -13.29 15.64 -10.62
CA ARG A 518 -12.34 16.69 -10.23
C ARG A 518 -12.85 17.50 -9.05
N VAL A 519 -14.09 17.97 -9.11
CA VAL A 519 -14.65 18.80 -8.03
C VAL A 519 -14.75 18.03 -6.71
N LEU A 520 -15.13 16.75 -6.78
CA LEU A 520 -15.22 15.89 -5.60
C LEU A 520 -13.83 15.52 -5.04
N ALA A 521 -12.84 15.30 -5.91
CA ALA A 521 -11.46 15.06 -5.51
C ALA A 521 -10.85 16.30 -4.83
N ASP A 522 -11.10 17.51 -5.35
CA ASP A 522 -10.64 18.75 -4.74
C ASP A 522 -11.27 18.98 -3.35
N TYR A 523 -12.57 18.68 -3.21
CA TYR A 523 -13.24 18.71 -1.92
C TYR A 523 -12.65 17.68 -0.94
N PHE A 524 -12.42 16.44 -1.40
CA PHE A 524 -11.82 15.39 -0.59
C PHE A 524 -10.42 15.79 -0.11
N THR A 525 -9.59 16.38 -0.96
CA THR A 525 -8.28 16.86 -0.52
C THR A 525 -8.38 17.99 0.50
N LYS A 526 -9.37 18.89 0.37
CA LYS A 526 -9.65 19.89 1.43
C LYS A 526 -10.02 19.21 2.76
N VAL A 527 -10.84 18.17 2.73
CA VAL A 527 -11.20 17.36 3.92
C VAL A 527 -9.96 16.79 4.60
N LEU A 528 -9.02 16.26 3.81
CA LEU A 528 -7.76 15.72 4.34
C LEU A 528 -6.88 16.75 5.06
N GLN A 529 -7.14 18.05 4.89
CA GLN A 529 -6.39 19.15 5.52
C GLN A 529 -7.01 19.66 6.83
N TRP A 530 -8.18 19.17 7.26
CA TRP A 530 -8.91 19.75 8.40
C TRP A 530 -8.19 19.71 9.75
N ASP A 531 -7.13 18.91 9.90
CA ASP A 531 -6.31 18.80 11.11
C ASP A 531 -4.83 19.17 10.86
N ALA A 532 -4.58 20.29 10.13
CA ALA A 532 -3.23 20.80 9.83
C ALA A 532 -2.36 21.09 11.08
N ASP A 533 -2.97 21.24 12.25
CA ASP A 533 -2.30 21.51 13.53
C ASP A 533 -1.64 20.27 14.17
N GLN A 534 -1.85 19.07 13.62
CA GLN A 534 -1.19 17.85 14.10
C GLN A 534 0.32 17.85 13.79
N PRO A 535 1.16 17.08 14.52
CA PRO A 535 2.60 17.02 14.29
C PRO A 535 3.01 16.68 12.86
N LEU A 536 2.20 15.91 12.12
CA LEU A 536 2.43 15.62 10.71
C LEU A 536 1.60 16.46 9.74
N GLY A 537 0.65 17.26 10.26
CA GLY A 537 -0.21 18.14 9.46
C GLY A 537 -1.31 17.36 8.72
N ILE A 538 -1.64 16.17 9.21
CA ILE A 538 -2.64 15.28 8.61
C ILE A 538 -3.63 14.80 9.67
N GLN A 539 -4.85 14.52 9.22
CA GLN A 539 -5.92 13.99 10.06
C GLN A 539 -5.69 12.52 10.45
N GLN A 540 -6.18 12.17 11.64
CA GLN A 540 -5.90 10.93 12.37
C GLN A 540 -6.11 9.65 11.54
N GLY A 541 -5.03 8.88 11.37
CA GLY A 541 -5.09 7.43 11.32
C GLY A 541 -4.97 6.85 12.72
N TYR A 542 -5.71 5.80 13.03
CA TYR A 542 -5.65 5.13 14.34
C TYR A 542 -4.20 4.70 14.65
N LYS A 543 -3.63 5.07 15.82
CA LYS A 543 -2.38 4.59 16.50
C LYS A 543 -1.04 4.37 15.73
N ALA A 544 -0.87 4.67 14.44
CA ALA A 544 0.42 4.55 13.72
C ALA A 544 0.66 5.69 12.70
N MET A 545 0.87 6.92 13.20
CA MET A 545 0.80 8.14 12.39
C MET A 545 1.77 8.22 11.21
N TYR A 546 3.04 7.79 11.35
CA TYR A 546 4.00 7.93 10.25
C TYR A 546 3.74 6.98 9.09
N PHE A 547 3.29 5.77 9.41
CA PHE A 547 2.92 4.77 8.41
C PHE A 547 1.70 5.24 7.61
N GLY A 548 0.61 5.61 8.29
CA GLY A 548 -0.58 6.14 7.63
C GLY A 548 -0.30 7.43 6.86
N ALA A 549 0.62 8.28 7.35
CA ALA A 549 1.04 9.50 6.65
C ALA A 549 1.74 9.22 5.32
N ALA A 550 2.71 8.32 5.31
CA ALA A 550 3.52 8.07 4.13
C ALA A 550 2.81 7.13 3.14
N GLN A 551 2.25 6.02 3.64
CA GLN A 551 1.73 4.95 2.80
C GLN A 551 0.29 5.16 2.35
N ASP A 552 -0.61 5.63 3.22
CA ASP A 552 -2.03 5.73 2.89
C ASP A 552 -2.36 7.15 2.41
N TRP A 553 -2.12 8.15 3.26
CA TRP A 553 -2.41 9.55 2.96
C TRP A 553 -1.50 10.12 1.86
N GLY A 554 -0.18 9.98 2.02
CA GLY A 554 0.79 10.51 1.06
C GLY A 554 0.62 9.90 -0.32
N ARG A 555 0.37 8.59 -0.38
CA ARG A 555 0.00 7.89 -1.62
C ARG A 555 -1.24 8.50 -2.26
N ALA A 556 -2.34 8.62 -1.51
CA ALA A 556 -3.60 9.13 -2.06
C ALA A 556 -3.48 10.55 -2.60
N VAL A 557 -2.72 11.44 -1.93
CA VAL A 557 -2.48 12.80 -2.42
C VAL A 557 -1.58 12.79 -3.67
N LEU A 558 -0.60 11.89 -3.77
CA LEU A 558 0.23 11.72 -4.98
C LEU A 558 -0.56 11.09 -6.15
N ASP A 559 -1.52 10.20 -5.87
CA ASP A 559 -2.47 9.69 -6.87
C ASP A 559 -3.39 10.80 -7.37
N ASP A 560 -3.89 11.62 -6.46
CA ASP A 560 -4.69 12.80 -6.81
C ASP A 560 -3.88 13.78 -7.67
N PHE A 561 -2.62 14.08 -7.33
CA PHE A 561 -1.72 14.87 -8.18
C PHE A 561 -1.57 14.23 -9.56
N ALA A 562 -1.32 12.93 -9.62
CA ALA A 562 -1.11 12.24 -10.89
C ALA A 562 -2.34 12.33 -11.81
N ALA A 563 -3.54 12.33 -11.23
CA ALA A 563 -4.82 12.46 -11.94
C ALA A 563 -5.19 13.91 -12.29
N THR A 564 -4.99 14.86 -11.35
CA THR A 564 -5.50 16.23 -11.44
C THR A 564 -4.48 17.24 -11.95
N LYS A 565 -3.18 16.94 -11.80
CA LYS A 565 -2.05 17.87 -11.98
C LYS A 565 -2.13 19.13 -11.10
N ALA A 566 -2.86 19.07 -9.99
CA ALA A 566 -2.98 20.19 -9.06
C ALA A 566 -1.70 20.32 -8.20
N GLU A 567 -0.88 21.33 -8.45
CA GLU A 567 0.44 21.52 -7.79
C GLU A 567 0.36 21.68 -6.26
N ASP A 568 -0.77 22.15 -5.73
CA ASP A 568 -0.99 22.25 -4.30
C ASP A 568 -0.93 20.88 -3.60
N ARG A 569 -1.24 19.79 -4.30
CA ARG A 569 -1.09 18.41 -3.80
C ARG A 569 0.36 18.05 -3.47
N LEU A 570 1.31 18.45 -4.31
CA LEU A 570 2.74 18.24 -4.02
C LEU A 570 3.17 19.09 -2.82
N ALA A 571 2.67 20.32 -2.68
CA ALA A 571 2.95 21.17 -1.53
C ALA A 571 2.42 20.59 -0.21
N LEU A 572 1.28 19.89 -0.23
CA LEU A 572 0.75 19.18 0.92
C LEU A 572 1.66 18.02 1.33
N VAL A 573 2.01 17.15 0.37
CA VAL A 573 2.90 16.01 0.63
C VAL A 573 4.25 16.48 1.17
N ARG A 574 4.80 17.56 0.58
CA ARG A 574 6.02 18.20 1.03
C ARG A 574 5.95 18.60 2.51
N THR A 575 4.82 19.12 2.98
CA THR A 575 4.65 19.51 4.39
C THR A 575 4.83 18.33 5.34
N ALA A 576 4.22 17.18 5.02
CA ALA A 576 4.39 15.96 5.79
C ALA A 576 5.80 15.39 5.66
N PHE A 577 6.38 15.44 4.46
CA PHE A 577 7.70 14.88 4.17
C PHE A 577 8.83 15.69 4.81
N ASP A 578 8.74 17.02 4.89
CA ASP A 578 9.68 17.86 5.64
C ASP A 578 9.74 17.44 7.12
N ARG A 579 8.60 17.05 7.69
CA ARG A 579 8.49 16.59 9.08
C ARG A 579 9.02 15.17 9.23
N LEU A 580 8.67 14.24 8.34
CA LEU A 580 9.19 12.87 8.33
C LEU A 580 10.70 12.85 8.14
N TYR A 581 11.22 13.66 7.22
CA TYR A 581 12.65 13.84 6.96
C TYR A 581 13.38 14.23 8.26
N ARG A 582 12.90 15.24 8.99
CA ARG A 582 13.50 15.67 10.26
C ARG A 582 13.50 14.61 11.36
N LEU A 583 12.66 13.59 11.26
CA LEU A 583 12.44 12.58 12.30
C LEU A 583 13.08 11.22 12.00
N GLN A 584 13.69 11.06 10.83
CA GLN A 584 14.32 9.80 10.44
C GLN A 584 15.53 9.51 11.34
N GLN A 585 15.56 8.34 11.97
CA GLN A 585 16.63 7.94 12.88
C GLN A 585 17.94 7.65 12.13
N PRO A 586 19.10 7.65 12.82
CA PRO A 586 20.41 7.34 12.22
C PRO A 586 20.48 5.97 11.53
N SER A 587 19.60 5.04 11.89
CA SER A 587 19.39 3.74 11.25
C SER A 587 18.78 3.83 9.85
N GLY A 588 18.08 4.93 9.55
CA GLY A 588 17.20 5.07 8.39
C GLY A 588 15.73 4.70 8.64
N SER A 589 15.35 4.31 9.87
CA SER A 589 13.97 4.03 10.29
C SER A 589 13.28 5.23 10.94
N TRP A 590 12.02 5.05 11.35
CA TRP A 590 11.23 6.01 12.12
C TRP A 590 10.72 5.35 13.40
N ALA A 591 10.62 6.12 14.48
CA ALA A 591 10.09 5.64 15.75
C ALA A 591 8.55 5.60 15.75
N LEU A 592 7.92 4.75 16.58
CA LEU A 592 6.47 4.84 16.84
C LEU A 592 6.14 6.09 17.68
N MET A 593 4.96 6.68 17.44
CA MET A 593 4.50 7.89 18.16
C MET A 593 3.07 7.72 18.68
N TRP A 594 2.81 8.27 19.89
CA TRP A 594 1.47 8.34 20.46
C TRP A 594 0.81 9.73 20.25
N ASP A 595 -0.49 9.67 19.97
CA ASP A 595 -1.43 10.71 19.53
C ASP A 595 -1.81 11.71 20.64
N ARG A 596 -1.43 13.00 20.48
CA ARG A 596 -2.17 14.25 20.88
C ARG A 596 -1.33 15.50 21.18
N THR A 597 0.00 15.45 21.15
CA THR A 597 0.85 16.64 21.39
C THR A 597 1.19 17.36 20.08
N PRO A 598 1.47 18.69 20.09
CA PRO A 598 1.84 19.46 18.88
C PRO A 598 3.27 19.19 18.37
N TRP A 599 4.01 18.28 19.01
CA TRP A 599 5.38 17.85 18.69
C TRP A 599 5.46 16.32 18.81
N PRO A 600 6.50 15.67 18.23
CA PRO A 600 6.56 14.22 18.18
C PRO A 600 6.97 13.59 19.51
N LYS A 601 5.97 13.18 20.31
CA LYS A 601 6.20 12.50 21.58
C LYS A 601 6.39 11.00 21.37
N TRP A 602 7.64 10.56 21.37
CA TRP A 602 7.97 9.14 21.35
C TRP A 602 7.70 8.56 22.74
N SER A 603 6.63 7.80 22.87
CA SER A 603 6.56 6.75 23.88
C SER A 603 6.96 5.46 23.16
N GLY A 604 7.71 4.57 23.82
CA GLY A 604 7.80 3.18 23.38
C GLY A 604 6.38 2.63 23.36
N ALA A 605 5.70 2.76 22.23
CA ALA A 605 4.30 2.45 22.11
C ALA A 605 4.23 0.95 21.88
N PHE A 606 3.85 0.26 22.94
CA PHE A 606 3.24 -1.05 22.79
C PHE A 606 2.06 -0.93 21.81
N THR A 607 1.98 -1.85 20.85
CA THR A 607 0.77 -1.99 20.03
C THR A 607 -0.45 -2.20 20.94
N MET A 608 -1.67 -2.16 20.39
CA MET A 608 -2.89 -2.45 21.17
C MET A 608 -2.86 -3.78 21.94
N TRP A 609 -1.90 -4.65 21.62
CA TRP A 609 -1.71 -5.99 22.17
C TRP A 609 -0.34 -6.19 22.85
N ASN A 610 0.28 -5.11 23.34
CA ASN A 610 1.51 -5.19 24.15
C ASN A 610 2.76 -5.76 23.46
N THR A 611 2.88 -5.64 22.14
CA THR A 611 4.16 -5.95 21.48
C THR A 611 5.06 -4.71 21.43
N ALA A 612 6.26 -4.79 22.02
CA ALA A 612 7.24 -3.69 22.02
C ALA A 612 8.03 -3.67 20.70
N TRP A 613 7.96 -2.56 19.96
CA TRP A 613 8.86 -2.31 18.82
C TRP A 613 9.46 -0.92 18.88
N LEU A 614 10.68 -0.85 18.36
CA LEU A 614 11.47 0.36 18.30
C LEU A 614 11.39 0.99 16.89
N ASP A 615 11.46 0.25 15.79
CA ASP A 615 11.62 0.90 14.47
C ASP A 615 10.54 0.52 13.44
N HIS A 616 10.09 1.52 12.66
CA HIS A 616 9.33 1.29 11.44
C HIS A 616 10.20 0.74 10.32
N ASN A 617 9.63 -0.12 9.48
CA ASN A 617 10.28 -0.67 8.31
C ASN A 617 10.53 0.45 7.27
N GLY A 618 11.77 0.56 6.79
CA GLY A 618 12.14 1.57 5.80
C GLY A 618 11.38 1.46 4.46
N ALA A 619 10.87 0.28 4.11
CA ALA A 619 10.16 0.04 2.86
C ALA A 619 8.92 0.93 2.69
N ALA A 620 8.18 1.18 3.78
CA ALA A 620 6.99 2.03 3.79
C ALA A 620 7.28 3.49 3.38
N TYR A 621 8.54 3.93 3.45
CA TYR A 621 8.96 5.31 3.20
C TYR A 621 9.74 5.47 1.89
N ALA A 622 10.51 4.44 1.49
CA ALA A 622 11.29 4.50 0.25
C ALA A 622 10.41 4.74 -0.98
N LEU A 623 9.31 3.98 -1.12
CA LEU A 623 8.37 4.13 -2.23
C LEU A 623 7.76 5.54 -2.32
N PRO A 624 7.11 6.09 -1.26
CA PRO A 624 6.50 7.42 -1.35
C PRO A 624 7.52 8.54 -1.55
N PHE A 625 8.73 8.48 -0.97
CA PHE A 625 9.79 9.46 -1.26
C PHE A 625 10.24 9.42 -2.73
N GLY A 626 10.55 8.23 -3.26
CA GLY A 626 10.95 8.08 -4.66
C GLY A 626 9.85 8.53 -5.63
N ARG A 627 8.59 8.22 -5.29
CA ARG A 627 7.43 8.66 -6.07
C ARG A 627 7.28 10.19 -6.05
N TYR A 628 7.41 10.83 -4.90
CA TYR A 628 7.39 12.30 -4.81
C TYR A 628 8.52 12.92 -5.63
N ARG A 629 9.75 12.40 -5.51
CA ARG A 629 10.91 12.87 -6.29
C ARG A 629 10.63 12.84 -7.79
N ASN A 630 10.11 11.72 -8.30
CA ASN A 630 9.81 11.58 -9.73
C ASN A 630 8.64 12.43 -10.22
N LEU A 631 7.62 12.66 -9.38
CA LEU A 631 6.47 13.49 -9.74
C LEU A 631 6.75 14.99 -9.65
N SER A 632 7.56 15.42 -8.69
CA SER A 632 7.84 16.85 -8.41
C SER A 632 9.14 17.35 -9.04
N GLY A 633 10.08 16.46 -9.37
CA GLY A 633 11.45 16.82 -9.70
C GLY A 633 12.25 17.37 -8.50
N ASP A 634 11.75 17.22 -7.27
CA ASP A 634 12.36 17.72 -6.04
C ASP A 634 13.11 16.59 -5.31
N HIS A 635 14.44 16.62 -5.42
CA HIS A 635 15.34 15.59 -4.89
C HIS A 635 15.73 15.81 -3.42
N ARG A 636 15.08 16.75 -2.71
CA ARG A 636 15.47 17.15 -1.36
C ARG A 636 15.42 16.03 -0.31
N TYR A 637 14.63 15.00 -0.55
CA TYR A 637 14.45 13.86 0.36
C TYR A 637 15.24 12.61 -0.06
N LEU A 638 16.08 12.69 -1.10
CA LEU A 638 16.78 11.52 -1.63
C LEU A 638 17.71 10.85 -0.61
N ASP A 639 18.36 11.59 0.28
CA ASP A 639 19.18 10.96 1.32
C ASP A 639 18.32 10.20 2.35
N ALA A 640 17.13 10.71 2.70
CA ALA A 640 16.18 9.98 3.52
C ALA A 640 15.64 8.72 2.82
N GLU A 641 15.36 8.80 1.52
CA GLU A 641 15.01 7.67 0.65
C GLU A 641 16.11 6.59 0.70
N LEU A 642 17.37 6.96 0.42
CA LEU A 642 18.53 6.04 0.41
C LEU A 642 18.79 5.43 1.79
N LYS A 643 18.57 6.19 2.87
CA LYS A 643 18.64 5.68 4.24
C LYS A 643 17.62 4.59 4.51
N ALA A 644 16.37 4.81 4.08
CA ALA A 644 15.31 3.83 4.20
C ALA A 644 15.61 2.56 3.40
N VAL A 645 16.13 2.69 2.18
CA VAL A 645 16.56 1.55 1.34
C VAL A 645 17.65 0.74 2.03
N ARG A 646 18.73 1.37 2.53
CA ARG A 646 19.77 0.64 3.26
C ARG A 646 19.24 -0.05 4.50
N TRP A 647 18.28 0.54 5.20
CA TRP A 647 17.61 -0.14 6.32
C TRP A 647 16.95 -1.45 5.84
N VAL A 648 16.21 -1.43 4.73
CA VAL A 648 15.56 -2.63 4.16
C VAL A 648 16.59 -3.69 3.77
N LEU A 649 17.67 -3.28 3.09
CA LEU A 649 18.74 -4.19 2.65
C LEU A 649 19.40 -4.90 3.84
N ARG A 650 19.67 -4.17 4.93
CA ARG A 650 20.39 -4.68 6.10
C ARG A 650 19.52 -5.41 7.11
N ASN A 651 18.21 -5.16 7.10
CA ASN A 651 17.26 -5.74 8.03
C ASN A 651 16.35 -6.72 7.30
N SER A 652 15.32 -6.26 6.58
CA SER A 652 14.30 -7.14 6.01
C SER A 652 14.80 -8.12 4.97
N LEU A 653 15.73 -7.74 4.09
CA LEU A 653 16.27 -8.68 3.09
C LEU A 653 17.29 -9.63 3.69
N ARG A 654 18.21 -9.09 4.49
CA ARG A 654 19.27 -9.89 5.08
C ARG A 654 18.74 -10.86 6.12
N THR A 655 17.74 -10.44 6.88
CA THR A 655 17.08 -11.36 7.79
C THR A 655 16.09 -12.17 6.97
N GLY A 656 15.20 -11.60 6.16
CA GLY A 656 14.01 -12.29 5.61
C GLY A 656 12.75 -11.95 6.41
N TYR A 657 12.88 -11.10 7.42
CA TYR A 657 11.80 -10.68 8.30
C TYR A 657 11.18 -9.39 7.80
N TRP A 658 9.94 -9.52 7.29
CA TRP A 658 9.12 -8.41 6.85
C TRP A 658 8.03 -8.16 7.89
N GLU A 659 8.27 -7.19 8.75
CA GLU A 659 7.36 -6.83 9.83
C GLU A 659 5.99 -6.41 9.30
N THR A 660 4.95 -6.97 9.89
CA THR A 660 3.59 -6.45 9.71
C THR A 660 3.43 -5.19 10.53
N GLN A 661 3.53 -4.07 9.83
CA GLN A 661 3.20 -2.75 10.33
C GLN A 661 1.93 -2.32 9.60
N ALA A 662 0.91 -1.97 10.36
CA ALA A 662 -0.35 -1.46 9.81
C ALA A 662 -0.77 -0.22 10.60
N GLN A 663 -1.91 0.34 10.21
CA GLN A 663 -2.55 1.44 10.95
C GLN A 663 -3.06 0.95 12.33
N GLN A 664 -3.69 -0.23 12.41
CA GLN A 664 -4.27 -0.74 13.68
C GLN A 664 -3.51 -1.94 14.21
N GLY A 665 -2.84 -1.77 15.36
CA GLY A 665 -2.25 -2.85 16.15
C GLY A 665 -3.21 -4.03 16.30
N ASP A 666 -3.01 -5.15 15.61
CA ASP A 666 -3.73 -6.40 15.81
C ASP A 666 -2.82 -7.46 16.46
N SER A 667 -3.38 -8.61 16.84
CA SER A 667 -2.61 -9.73 17.43
C SER A 667 -1.63 -10.39 16.44
N ASN A 668 -1.64 -9.98 15.17
CA ASN A 668 -0.74 -10.42 14.11
C ASN A 668 0.40 -9.43 13.86
N TYR A 669 0.46 -8.29 14.58
CA TYR A 669 1.62 -7.40 14.49
C TYR A 669 2.89 -8.20 14.76
N ASN A 670 3.89 -7.95 13.92
CA ASN A 670 5.20 -8.61 14.01
C ASN A 670 5.18 -10.12 13.74
N ARG A 671 4.10 -10.61 13.13
CA ARG A 671 4.24 -11.83 12.33
C ARG A 671 4.92 -11.44 11.01
N PRO A 672 5.70 -12.35 10.39
CA PRO A 672 6.28 -12.16 9.07
C PRO A 672 5.22 -12.14 7.94
N THR A 673 4.08 -11.47 8.18
CA THR A 673 2.84 -11.56 7.40
C THR A 673 2.63 -10.42 6.40
N ALA A 674 3.41 -9.34 6.37
CA ALA A 674 3.12 -8.22 5.47
C ALA A 674 3.90 -8.28 4.16
N HIS A 675 3.35 -8.99 3.18
CA HIS A 675 3.66 -8.83 1.76
C HIS A 675 3.59 -7.35 1.33
N THR A 676 2.78 -6.50 1.96
CA THR A 676 2.66 -5.06 1.67
C THR A 676 3.99 -4.31 1.70
N MET A 677 4.86 -4.55 2.71
CA MET A 677 6.17 -3.87 2.80
C MET A 677 7.12 -4.33 1.70
N ALA A 678 7.16 -5.63 1.44
CA ALA A 678 7.94 -6.20 0.34
C ALA A 678 7.43 -5.67 -1.02
N LEU A 679 6.11 -5.49 -1.16
CA LEU A 679 5.48 -4.90 -2.33
C LEU A 679 5.81 -3.41 -2.50
N ASP A 680 5.89 -2.63 -1.43
CA ASP A 680 6.33 -1.24 -1.50
C ASP A 680 7.76 -1.17 -2.04
N PHE A 681 8.62 -2.03 -1.49
CA PHE A 681 10.01 -2.10 -1.92
C PHE A 681 10.17 -2.62 -3.36
N LEU A 682 9.34 -3.58 -3.79
CA LEU A 682 9.32 -4.06 -5.17
C LEU A 682 8.94 -2.95 -6.16
N LEU A 683 7.85 -2.22 -5.88
CA LEU A 683 7.44 -1.09 -6.71
C LEU A 683 8.51 0.01 -6.71
N TYR A 684 9.17 0.25 -5.57
CA TYR A 684 10.30 1.15 -5.49
C TYR A 684 11.43 0.72 -6.44
N LEU A 685 11.94 -0.51 -6.32
CA LEU A 685 13.04 -1.03 -7.15
C LEU A 685 12.73 -0.97 -8.66
N LEU A 686 11.47 -1.22 -9.04
CA LEU A 686 11.08 -1.36 -10.44
C LEU A 686 10.71 -0.04 -11.11
N GLU A 687 10.30 0.98 -10.35
CA GLU A 687 9.77 2.23 -10.93
C GLU A 687 10.39 3.51 -10.38
N GLN A 688 10.75 3.53 -9.11
CA GLN A 688 11.13 4.77 -8.42
C GLN A 688 12.62 4.87 -8.12
N ALA A 689 13.30 3.74 -7.94
CA ALA A 689 14.69 3.68 -7.52
C ALA A 689 15.62 4.40 -8.51
N PRO A 690 16.58 5.21 -8.01
CA PRO A 690 17.65 5.73 -8.85
C PRO A 690 18.52 4.56 -9.35
N ALA A 691 19.32 4.81 -10.39
CA ALA A 691 20.05 3.74 -11.09
C ALA A 691 20.95 2.88 -10.17
N ASP A 692 21.51 3.46 -9.10
CA ASP A 692 22.37 2.77 -8.14
C ASP A 692 21.61 1.87 -7.15
N GLN A 693 20.29 2.07 -7.01
CA GLN A 693 19.43 1.26 -6.16
C GLN A 693 18.54 0.30 -6.95
N ALA A 694 18.23 0.60 -8.22
CA ALA A 694 17.43 -0.27 -9.07
C ALA A 694 18.07 -1.67 -9.20
N ASP A 695 17.28 -2.72 -9.00
CA ASP A 695 17.75 -4.11 -9.04
C ASP A 695 16.60 -5.06 -9.40
N SER A 696 16.48 -5.39 -10.70
CA SER A 696 15.43 -6.29 -11.19
C SER A 696 15.65 -7.75 -10.74
N VAL A 697 16.90 -8.17 -10.55
CA VAL A 697 17.24 -9.52 -10.06
C VAL A 697 16.78 -9.68 -8.62
N LEU A 698 17.06 -8.69 -7.77
CA LEU A 698 16.54 -8.64 -6.41
C LEU A 698 15.01 -8.59 -6.40
N ALA A 699 14.39 -7.81 -7.30
CA ALA A 699 12.94 -7.77 -7.41
C ALA A 699 12.32 -9.13 -7.79
N GLU A 700 12.89 -9.86 -8.75
CA GLU A 700 12.45 -11.23 -9.08
C GLU A 700 12.58 -12.16 -7.87
N ASP A 701 13.65 -12.02 -7.09
CA ASP A 701 13.91 -12.83 -5.92
C ASP A 701 12.94 -12.56 -4.76
N ILE A 702 12.62 -11.28 -4.50
CA ILE A 702 11.57 -10.91 -3.53
C ILE A 702 10.20 -11.40 -4.02
N MET A 703 9.91 -11.33 -5.33
CA MET A 703 8.66 -11.86 -5.88
C MET A 703 8.54 -13.38 -5.64
N ARG A 704 9.60 -14.15 -5.83
CA ARG A 704 9.62 -15.60 -5.52
C ARG A 704 9.39 -15.87 -4.03
N TYR A 705 10.00 -15.06 -3.15
CA TYR A 705 9.73 -15.11 -1.71
C TYR A 705 8.24 -14.89 -1.41
N LEU A 706 7.61 -13.89 -2.06
CA LEU A 706 6.19 -13.64 -1.90
C LEU A 706 5.31 -14.78 -2.45
N GLU A 707 5.71 -15.40 -3.57
CA GLU A 707 5.03 -16.58 -4.10
C GLU A 707 5.05 -17.75 -3.11
N ASP A 708 6.21 -18.05 -2.52
CA ASP A 708 6.35 -19.10 -1.51
C ASP A 708 5.45 -18.84 -0.31
N GLN A 709 5.50 -17.62 0.23
CA GLN A 709 4.84 -17.29 1.50
C GLN A 709 3.34 -17.06 1.36
N PHE A 710 2.93 -16.34 0.32
CA PHE A 710 1.62 -15.70 0.33
C PHE A 710 0.71 -16.14 -0.81
N ILE A 711 1.25 -16.70 -1.92
CA ILE A 711 0.45 -16.96 -3.12
C ILE A 711 0.16 -18.45 -3.29
N THR A 712 -1.11 -18.83 -3.34
CA THR A 712 -1.50 -20.18 -3.79
C THR A 712 -1.98 -20.11 -5.23
N TRP A 713 -1.29 -20.83 -6.11
CA TRP A 713 -1.64 -20.94 -7.53
C TRP A 713 -2.70 -22.03 -7.76
N ASP A 714 -3.96 -21.68 -7.51
CA ASP A 714 -5.14 -22.49 -7.89
C ASP A 714 -5.80 -21.87 -9.15
N ARG A 715 -6.95 -22.38 -9.58
CA ARG A 715 -7.78 -21.81 -10.66
C ARG A 715 -8.07 -20.33 -10.43
N VAL A 716 -8.28 -19.93 -9.19
CA VAL A 716 -8.34 -18.53 -8.77
C VAL A 716 -7.23 -18.31 -7.76
N PRO A 717 -6.12 -17.64 -8.14
CA PRO A 717 -5.02 -17.37 -7.24
C PRO A 717 -5.48 -16.72 -5.93
N ALA A 718 -4.99 -17.24 -4.81
CA ALA A 718 -5.27 -16.67 -3.50
C ALA A 718 -3.99 -16.05 -2.92
N VAL A 719 -4.12 -14.85 -2.34
CA VAL A 719 -3.02 -14.15 -1.65
C VAL A 719 -3.38 -14.01 -0.17
N SER A 720 -2.54 -14.55 0.71
CA SER A 720 -2.65 -14.38 2.16
C SER A 720 -1.72 -13.27 2.67
N GLY A 721 -1.88 -12.84 3.92
CA GLY A 721 -1.00 -11.83 4.55
C GLY A 721 -1.46 -10.37 4.42
N GLY A 722 -2.64 -10.13 3.83
CA GLY A 722 -3.31 -8.82 3.73
C GLY A 722 -3.15 -7.94 4.98
N THR A 723 -2.89 -6.65 4.79
CA THR A 723 -3.17 -5.65 5.85
C THR A 723 -4.64 -5.25 5.78
N MET A 724 -5.13 -4.53 6.78
CA MET A 724 -6.47 -3.92 6.71
C MET A 724 -6.65 -2.89 5.59
N THR A 725 -5.58 -2.50 4.89
CA THR A 725 -5.61 -1.47 3.84
C THR A 725 -5.12 -1.99 2.48
N ASP A 726 -4.67 -3.24 2.41
CA ASP A 726 -4.10 -3.79 1.18
C ASP A 726 -4.04 -5.33 1.22
N ASN A 727 -4.81 -5.99 0.34
CA ASN A 727 -4.72 -7.44 0.16
C ASN A 727 -3.57 -7.88 -0.78
N GLY A 728 -2.89 -6.93 -1.43
CA GLY A 728 -1.71 -7.11 -2.27
C GLY A 728 -1.93 -7.69 -3.66
N VAL A 729 -3.12 -8.24 -3.98
CA VAL A 729 -3.35 -9.00 -5.21
C VAL A 729 -3.06 -8.16 -6.46
N LEU A 730 -3.61 -6.95 -6.54
CA LEU A 730 -3.41 -6.07 -7.70
C LEU A 730 -1.98 -5.55 -7.80
N ARG A 731 -1.34 -5.27 -6.66
CA ARG A 731 0.05 -4.81 -6.64
C ARG A 731 1.00 -5.91 -7.07
N LEU A 732 0.76 -7.16 -6.69
CA LEU A 732 1.48 -8.32 -7.22
C LEU A 732 1.28 -8.47 -8.73
N ALA A 733 0.07 -8.21 -9.24
CA ALA A 733 -0.20 -8.19 -10.68
C ALA A 733 0.60 -7.10 -11.40
N ILE A 734 0.63 -5.87 -10.86
CA ILE A 734 1.45 -4.76 -11.38
C ILE A 734 2.94 -5.10 -11.33
N VAL A 735 3.45 -5.58 -10.19
CA VAL A 735 4.86 -5.99 -10.04
C VAL A 735 5.21 -7.06 -11.09
N SER A 736 4.33 -8.03 -11.31
CA SER A 736 4.53 -9.07 -12.33
C SER A 736 4.57 -8.47 -13.74
N LEU A 737 3.71 -7.50 -14.08
CA LEU A 737 3.81 -6.77 -15.36
C LEU A 737 5.11 -5.98 -15.48
N LEU A 738 5.53 -5.29 -14.42
CA LEU A 738 6.79 -4.54 -14.41
C LEU A 738 7.99 -5.48 -14.58
N LEU A 739 7.98 -6.65 -13.94
CA LEU A 739 9.00 -7.68 -14.13
C LEU A 739 8.99 -8.22 -15.56
N HIS A 740 7.82 -8.41 -16.17
CA HIS A 740 7.74 -8.74 -17.60
C HIS A 740 8.34 -7.63 -18.46
N GLN A 741 8.00 -6.36 -18.19
CA GLN A 741 8.55 -5.20 -18.90
C GLN A 741 10.09 -5.12 -18.76
N ARG A 742 10.64 -5.42 -17.58
CA ARG A 742 12.09 -5.39 -17.36
C ARG A 742 12.81 -6.59 -17.99
N THR A 743 12.27 -7.79 -17.83
CA THR A 743 12.98 -9.04 -18.15
C THR A 743 12.60 -9.67 -19.49
N GLY A 744 11.44 -9.31 -20.04
CA GLY A 744 10.85 -9.93 -21.22
C GLY A 744 10.32 -11.36 -20.99
N LYS A 745 10.35 -11.88 -19.75
CA LYS A 745 9.91 -13.25 -19.44
C LYS A 745 8.38 -13.36 -19.56
N PRO A 746 7.81 -14.17 -20.48
CA PRO A 746 6.35 -14.25 -20.64
C PRO A 746 5.63 -14.84 -19.43
N MET A 747 6.34 -15.63 -18.62
CA MET A 747 5.86 -16.14 -17.32
C MET A 747 5.29 -15.02 -16.42
N HIS A 748 5.98 -13.89 -16.34
CA HIS A 748 5.57 -12.78 -15.48
C HIS A 748 4.28 -12.12 -15.99
N LEU A 749 4.07 -12.03 -17.31
CA LEU A 749 2.81 -11.57 -17.88
C LEU A 749 1.65 -12.53 -17.55
N ALA A 750 1.86 -13.84 -17.71
CA ALA A 750 0.83 -14.83 -17.41
C ALA A 750 0.44 -14.83 -15.92
N LYS A 751 1.42 -14.72 -15.01
CA LYS A 751 1.19 -14.55 -13.56
C LYS A 751 0.42 -13.26 -13.26
N ALA A 752 0.78 -12.17 -13.93
CA ALA A 752 0.11 -10.89 -13.77
C ALA A 752 -1.38 -10.97 -14.14
N GLU A 753 -1.69 -11.59 -15.28
CA GLU A 753 -3.06 -11.83 -15.72
C GLU A 753 -3.81 -12.69 -14.70
N ALA A 754 -3.23 -13.82 -14.25
CA ALA A 754 -3.86 -14.68 -13.26
C ALA A 754 -4.26 -13.94 -11.97
N LEU A 755 -3.35 -13.13 -11.42
CA LEU A 755 -3.59 -12.34 -10.21
C LEU A 755 -4.64 -11.25 -10.44
N PHE A 756 -4.58 -10.56 -11.57
CA PHE A 756 -5.58 -9.55 -11.93
C PHE A 756 -6.98 -10.15 -12.05
N ASN A 757 -7.11 -11.31 -12.67
CA ASN A 757 -8.40 -12.00 -12.77
C ASN A 757 -8.91 -12.47 -11.41
N ALA A 758 -8.02 -12.94 -10.53
CA ALA A 758 -8.41 -13.31 -9.17
C ALA A 758 -9.04 -12.14 -8.42
N TYR A 759 -8.46 -10.94 -8.55
CA TYR A 759 -9.04 -9.73 -8.01
C TYR A 759 -10.45 -9.47 -8.56
N MET A 760 -10.64 -9.59 -9.87
CA MET A 760 -11.93 -9.31 -10.51
C MET A 760 -13.02 -10.32 -10.13
N ILE A 761 -12.69 -11.62 -10.02
CA ILE A 761 -13.62 -12.68 -9.62
C ILE A 761 -14.16 -12.48 -8.20
N ASN A 762 -13.35 -11.90 -7.32
CA ASN A 762 -13.73 -11.67 -5.93
C ASN A 762 -14.67 -10.46 -5.74
N ARG A 763 -15.01 -9.74 -6.81
CA ARG A 763 -15.86 -8.56 -6.74
C ARG A 763 -17.35 -8.86 -6.78
N ASP A 764 -18.08 -7.93 -6.18
CA ASP A 764 -19.51 -7.83 -6.23
C ASP A 764 -19.99 -7.63 -7.67
N PRO A 765 -20.95 -8.44 -8.14
CA PRO A 765 -21.37 -8.46 -9.54
C PRO A 765 -22.00 -7.18 -10.05
N VAL A 766 -22.51 -6.35 -9.15
CA VAL A 766 -23.19 -5.12 -9.51
C VAL A 766 -22.29 -3.94 -9.19
N SER A 767 -21.98 -3.71 -7.92
CA SER A 767 -21.26 -2.52 -7.44
C SER A 767 -19.75 -2.54 -7.67
N GLY A 768 -19.14 -3.71 -7.87
CA GLY A 768 -17.67 -3.87 -7.97
C GLY A 768 -16.92 -3.87 -6.63
N LEU A 769 -17.63 -3.76 -5.50
CA LEU A 769 -17.07 -3.84 -4.14
C LEU A 769 -16.58 -5.26 -3.78
N THR A 770 -15.86 -5.43 -2.68
CA THR A 770 -15.49 -6.78 -2.18
C THR A 770 -16.66 -7.51 -1.51
N ASP A 771 -17.69 -6.77 -1.12
CA ASP A 771 -18.91 -7.23 -0.48
C ASP A 771 -20.09 -6.40 -0.99
N MET A 772 -21.31 -6.93 -0.88
CA MET A 772 -22.54 -6.20 -1.20
C MET A 772 -22.83 -5.10 -0.16
N ARG A 773 -22.27 -5.21 1.05
CA ARG A 773 -22.35 -4.19 2.09
C ARG A 773 -21.21 -3.18 1.94
N TRP A 774 -21.47 -1.89 2.11
CA TRP A 774 -20.41 -0.87 2.02
C TRP A 774 -19.85 -0.57 3.40
N ASN A 775 -18.59 -0.86 3.66
CA ASN A 775 -17.93 -0.46 4.90
C ASN A 775 -16.67 0.35 4.61
N ARG A 776 -16.33 1.33 5.47
CA ARG A 776 -15.08 2.10 5.38
C ARG A 776 -13.85 1.20 5.29
N TYR A 777 -13.82 0.11 6.08
CA TYR A 777 -12.69 -0.82 6.08
C TYR A 777 -12.55 -1.55 4.74
N MET A 778 -13.66 -1.78 4.03
CA MET A 778 -13.59 -2.36 2.70
C MET A 778 -13.04 -1.38 1.68
N SER A 779 -13.42 -0.11 1.74
CA SER A 779 -12.82 0.93 0.88
C SER A 779 -11.35 1.21 1.19
N GLU A 780 -10.89 0.84 2.39
CA GLU A 780 -9.47 0.87 2.74
C GLU A 780 -8.72 -0.31 2.10
N VAL A 781 -9.25 -1.55 2.17
CA VAL A 781 -8.63 -2.76 1.57
C VAL A 781 -8.70 -2.77 0.04
N ASP A 782 -9.75 -2.18 -0.52
CA ASP A 782 -9.99 -2.11 -1.95
C ASP A 782 -9.48 -0.80 -2.55
N ASP A 783 -8.44 -0.91 -3.38
CA ASP A 783 -7.92 0.22 -4.13
C ASP A 783 -8.00 -0.01 -5.66
N PRO A 784 -9.11 0.40 -6.30
CA PRO A 784 -9.30 0.24 -7.74
C PRO A 784 -8.33 1.06 -8.59
N VAL A 785 -7.54 1.98 -8.00
CA VAL A 785 -6.46 2.69 -8.72
C VAL A 785 -5.47 1.69 -9.32
N TYR A 786 -5.18 0.61 -8.60
CA TYR A 786 -4.23 -0.39 -9.07
C TYR A 786 -4.81 -1.22 -10.21
N ALA A 787 -6.13 -1.44 -10.25
CA ALA A 787 -6.76 -2.15 -11.35
C ALA A 787 -6.70 -1.32 -12.65
N LEU A 788 -7.00 -0.02 -12.55
CA LEU A 788 -6.92 0.90 -13.70
C LEU A 788 -5.47 1.07 -14.18
N ARG A 789 -4.54 1.25 -13.24
CA ARG A 789 -3.11 1.30 -13.53
C ARG A 789 -2.60 0.02 -14.17
N TYR A 790 -3.06 -1.15 -13.72
CA TYR A 790 -2.72 -2.43 -14.35
C TYR A 790 -3.13 -2.45 -15.81
N VAL A 791 -4.36 -2.03 -16.13
CA VAL A 791 -4.85 -2.02 -17.53
C VAL A 791 -4.02 -1.07 -18.40
N GLU A 792 -3.70 0.13 -17.90
CA GLU A 792 -2.80 1.06 -18.62
C GLU A 792 -1.42 0.46 -18.84
N LEU A 793 -0.80 -0.09 -17.79
CA LEU A 793 0.52 -0.69 -17.87
C LEU A 793 0.52 -1.89 -18.81
N ARG A 794 -0.50 -2.76 -18.75
CA ARG A 794 -0.64 -3.91 -19.65
C ARG A 794 -0.68 -3.46 -21.11
N ARG A 795 -1.44 -2.42 -21.45
CA ARG A 795 -1.48 -1.87 -22.81
C ARG A 795 -0.12 -1.35 -23.26
N GLN A 796 0.58 -0.63 -22.38
CA GLN A 796 1.93 -0.13 -22.67
C GLN A 796 2.89 -1.29 -22.93
N VAL A 797 2.90 -2.27 -22.03
CA VAL A 797 3.75 -3.45 -22.11
C VAL A 797 3.49 -4.29 -23.36
N LEU A 798 2.22 -4.51 -23.72
CA LEU A 798 1.86 -5.25 -24.93
C LEU A 798 2.15 -4.49 -26.23
N ALA A 799 2.24 -3.17 -26.17
CA ALA A 799 2.64 -2.34 -27.30
C ALA A 799 4.17 -2.25 -27.47
N GLU A 800 4.94 -2.56 -26.42
CA GLU A 800 6.40 -2.58 -26.49
C GLU A 800 6.91 -3.82 -27.25
N PRO A 801 7.79 -3.66 -28.26
CA PRO A 801 8.38 -4.80 -28.93
C PRO A 801 9.26 -5.61 -27.98
N THR A 802 9.10 -6.94 -28.00
CA THR A 802 9.99 -7.88 -27.28
C THR A 802 11.31 -8.00 -28.04
N SER A 803 12.11 -6.93 -28.10
CA SER A 803 13.46 -7.02 -28.67
C SER A 803 14.42 -7.64 -27.65
N SER A 804 15.28 -8.53 -28.13
CA SER A 804 16.41 -9.04 -27.36
C SER A 804 17.36 -7.90 -26.99
N ALA A 805 17.94 -7.95 -25.80
CA ALA A 805 18.98 -6.99 -25.42
C ALA A 805 20.14 -7.06 -26.44
N VAL A 806 20.50 -5.94 -27.06
CA VAL A 806 21.71 -5.86 -27.90
C VAL A 806 22.91 -5.91 -26.96
N LEU A 807 23.51 -7.09 -26.82
CA LEU A 807 24.73 -7.31 -26.03
C LEU A 807 25.96 -6.87 -26.84
N GLY A 808 26.84 -6.06 -26.24
CA GLY A 808 28.16 -5.75 -26.80
C GLY A 808 28.62 -4.29 -26.68
N THR A 809 27.68 -3.33 -26.64
CA THR A 809 27.95 -1.87 -26.56
C THR A 809 27.18 -1.15 -25.46
N THR A 810 26.53 -1.90 -24.58
CA THR A 810 25.68 -1.38 -23.51
C THR A 810 26.32 -1.65 -22.14
N PRO A 811 26.18 -0.75 -21.17
CA PRO A 811 26.49 -1.03 -19.78
C PRO A 811 25.64 -2.21 -19.27
N LEU A 812 26.22 -3.06 -18.42
CA LEU A 812 25.60 -4.29 -17.92
C LEU A 812 25.67 -4.30 -16.40
N THR A 813 24.65 -4.87 -15.75
CA THR A 813 24.72 -5.23 -14.32
C THR A 813 24.54 -6.73 -14.17
N LEU A 814 25.45 -7.38 -13.44
CA LEU A 814 25.42 -8.80 -13.10
C LEU A 814 25.39 -8.97 -11.59
N THR A 815 24.48 -9.79 -11.09
CA THR A 815 24.41 -10.21 -9.69
C THR A 815 24.96 -11.63 -9.57
N LEU A 816 26.03 -11.77 -8.79
CA LEU A 816 26.62 -13.04 -8.39
C LEU A 816 26.05 -13.39 -7.03
N ASP A 817 25.14 -14.34 -7.01
CA ASP A 817 24.47 -14.74 -5.78
C ASP A 817 25.43 -15.51 -4.87
N ARG A 818 25.50 -15.13 -3.58
CA ARG A 818 26.36 -15.76 -2.55
C ARG A 818 27.87 -15.71 -2.82
N ALA A 819 28.32 -14.74 -3.61
CA ALA A 819 29.71 -14.61 -3.99
C ALA A 819 30.61 -14.05 -2.86
N ALA A 820 30.07 -13.28 -1.91
CA ALA A 820 30.83 -12.75 -0.78
C ALA A 820 30.53 -13.55 0.50
N ALA A 821 31.60 -14.06 1.14
CA ALA A 821 31.52 -14.86 2.38
C ALA A 821 30.57 -16.09 2.31
N GLY A 822 30.20 -16.55 1.12
CA GLY A 822 29.29 -17.68 0.90
C GLY A 822 27.80 -17.40 1.12
N SER A 823 27.43 -16.17 1.50
CA SER A 823 26.02 -15.79 1.79
C SER A 823 25.59 -14.46 1.17
N GLU A 824 26.52 -13.56 0.88
CA GLU A 824 26.22 -12.20 0.44
C GLU A 824 26.37 -12.04 -1.08
N ARG A 825 25.63 -11.08 -1.65
CA ARG A 825 25.63 -10.81 -3.09
C ARG A 825 26.77 -9.88 -3.50
N VAL A 826 27.36 -10.16 -4.66
CA VAL A 826 28.24 -9.23 -5.36
C VAL A 826 27.53 -8.77 -6.62
N ARG A 827 27.31 -7.46 -6.78
CA ARG A 827 26.77 -6.87 -8.00
C ARG A 827 27.92 -6.24 -8.78
N LEU A 828 28.17 -6.74 -9.99
CA LEU A 828 29.13 -6.16 -10.93
C LEU A 828 28.41 -5.19 -11.85
N HIS A 829 28.99 -4.01 -12.01
CA HIS A 829 28.56 -3.03 -13.01
C HIS A 829 29.67 -2.90 -14.04
N LEU A 830 29.35 -3.18 -15.30
CA LEU A 830 30.32 -3.30 -16.39
C LEU A 830 29.99 -2.29 -17.50
N ASP A 831 30.97 -1.53 -17.97
CA ASP A 831 30.89 -0.81 -19.25
C ASP A 831 31.59 -1.66 -20.31
N SER A 832 30.83 -2.15 -21.31
CA SER A 832 31.34 -2.99 -22.39
C SER A 832 31.33 -2.24 -23.72
N ARG A 833 32.45 -2.28 -24.44
CA ARG A 833 32.61 -1.71 -25.78
C ARG A 833 33.31 -2.69 -26.68
N ASP A 834 32.75 -2.93 -27.86
CA ASP A 834 33.28 -3.86 -28.86
C ASP A 834 33.59 -5.26 -28.26
N GLY A 835 32.70 -5.71 -27.37
CA GLY A 835 32.80 -7.00 -26.68
C GLY A 835 33.86 -7.11 -25.58
N LYS A 836 34.50 -6.00 -25.20
CA LYS A 836 35.46 -5.92 -24.09
C LYS A 836 34.94 -5.03 -22.96
N VAL A 837 35.20 -5.44 -21.72
CA VAL A 837 34.90 -4.60 -20.55
C VAL A 837 35.97 -3.52 -20.43
N VAL A 838 35.57 -2.25 -20.55
CA VAL A 838 36.48 -1.10 -20.45
C VAL A 838 36.50 -0.49 -19.04
N GLN A 839 35.44 -0.70 -18.26
CA GLN A 839 35.34 -0.29 -16.85
C GLN A 839 34.48 -1.28 -16.09
N ALA A 840 34.85 -1.51 -14.83
CA ALA A 840 34.07 -2.35 -13.94
C ALA A 840 34.20 -1.89 -12.48
N ILE A 841 33.11 -2.01 -11.73
CA ILE A 841 33.08 -1.90 -10.27
C ILE A 841 32.20 -3.01 -9.70
N ALA A 842 32.35 -3.29 -8.41
CA ALA A 842 31.45 -4.18 -7.70
C ALA A 842 30.85 -3.52 -6.47
N THR A 843 29.60 -3.83 -6.15
CA THR A 843 28.96 -3.44 -4.90
C THR A 843 28.48 -4.68 -4.14
N THR A 844 28.36 -4.56 -2.82
CA THR A 844 27.90 -5.64 -1.94
C THR A 844 26.80 -5.12 -1.02
N PRO A 845 25.60 -4.87 -1.58
CA PRO A 845 24.56 -4.04 -0.95
C PRO A 845 24.07 -4.58 0.41
N THR A 846 24.21 -5.89 0.64
CA THR A 846 23.79 -6.57 1.89
C THR A 846 24.95 -6.90 2.82
N TRP A 847 26.21 -6.76 2.38
CA TRP A 847 27.38 -7.23 3.13
C TRP A 847 27.79 -6.25 4.23
N GLN A 848 27.32 -6.52 5.44
CA GLN A 848 27.63 -5.75 6.66
C GLN A 848 27.98 -6.67 7.83
N THR A 849 28.51 -6.13 8.94
CA THR A 849 28.60 -6.87 10.20
C THR A 849 27.19 -7.14 10.75
N LEU A 850 27.02 -8.28 11.43
CA LEU A 850 25.74 -8.68 11.99
C LEU A 850 25.57 -8.17 13.42
N ASP A 851 24.92 -7.03 13.57
CA ASP A 851 24.43 -6.57 14.87
C ASP A 851 22.99 -7.07 15.08
N ILE A 852 22.78 -8.40 15.20
CA ILE A 852 21.46 -8.94 15.57
C ILE A 852 21.43 -9.09 17.09
N PRO A 853 20.88 -8.08 17.79
CA PRO A 853 19.51 -8.21 18.29
C PRO A 853 18.56 -7.16 17.69
N PHE A 854 17.29 -7.52 17.42
CA PHE A 854 16.18 -6.64 17.02
C PHE A 854 15.80 -5.53 18.02
N THR A 855 16.65 -5.30 19.01
CA THR A 855 16.31 -4.77 20.33
C THR A 855 17.41 -3.82 20.82
N THR A 856 18.54 -3.77 20.11
CA THR A 856 19.65 -2.85 20.41
C THR A 856 19.48 -1.55 19.65
N VAL A 857 19.50 -0.48 20.44
CA VAL A 857 19.12 0.89 20.12
C VAL A 857 20.26 1.65 19.41
N SER A 858 20.95 1.00 18.47
CA SER A 858 22.25 1.48 17.97
C SER A 858 22.51 1.21 16.48
N ARG A 859 21.49 0.78 15.72
CA ARG A 859 21.61 0.44 14.29
C ARG A 859 21.98 1.70 13.50
N ARG A 860 23.24 1.82 13.07
CA ARG A 860 23.68 2.95 12.25
C ARG A 860 23.56 2.62 10.77
N HIS A 861 23.03 3.55 9.97
CA HIS A 861 22.98 3.46 8.51
C HIS A 861 24.37 3.41 7.86
N GLN A 862 25.42 3.84 8.56
CA GLN A 862 26.79 3.76 8.09
C GLN A 862 27.70 3.34 9.24
N GLN A 863 28.60 2.42 8.97
CA GLN A 863 29.61 1.93 9.93
C GLN A 863 31.01 2.43 9.53
N ASP A 864 31.92 2.48 10.51
CA ASP A 864 33.32 2.77 10.23
C ASP A 864 33.93 1.68 9.34
N GLY A 865 34.69 2.07 8.31
CA GLY A 865 35.31 1.14 7.37
C GLY A 865 34.36 0.50 6.36
N GLU A 866 33.11 0.98 6.25
CA GLU A 866 32.20 0.58 5.19
C GLU A 866 32.70 1.05 3.82
N THR A 867 32.73 0.12 2.85
CA THR A 867 33.15 0.37 1.46
C THR A 867 31.91 0.59 0.59
N LEU A 868 31.86 1.68 -0.18
CA LEU A 868 30.74 1.97 -1.10
C LEU A 868 30.80 1.08 -2.35
N PHE A 869 32.00 0.80 -2.85
CA PHE A 869 32.25 -0.11 -3.98
C PHE A 869 33.66 -0.72 -3.92
N HIS A 870 33.81 -1.90 -4.52
CA HIS A 870 35.06 -2.65 -4.61
C HIS A 870 35.71 -2.48 -5.98
N ALA A 871 37.04 -2.50 -6.01
CA ALA A 871 37.80 -2.50 -7.25
C ALA A 871 37.64 -3.84 -7.99
N VAL A 872 37.56 -3.78 -9.32
CA VAL A 872 37.34 -4.94 -10.19
C VAL A 872 38.33 -4.94 -11.34
N ASP A 873 38.96 -6.09 -11.59
CA ASP A 873 39.64 -6.41 -12.83
C ASP A 873 38.77 -7.38 -13.65
N ALA A 874 38.15 -6.84 -14.69
CA ALA A 874 37.27 -7.57 -15.61
C ALA A 874 37.92 -7.79 -16.99
N SER A 875 39.25 -7.61 -17.12
CA SER A 875 39.97 -7.76 -18.39
C SER A 875 39.88 -9.17 -18.99
N GLY A 876 39.62 -10.18 -18.14
CA GLY A 876 39.40 -11.57 -18.55
C GLY A 876 37.98 -11.89 -19.01
N LEU A 877 37.03 -10.95 -18.96
CA LEU A 877 35.66 -11.16 -19.42
C LEU A 877 35.51 -10.84 -20.91
N LYS A 878 34.82 -11.73 -21.62
CA LYS A 878 34.36 -11.52 -23.00
C LYS A 878 32.85 -11.31 -22.99
N VAL A 879 32.39 -10.28 -23.70
CA VAL A 879 30.97 -9.98 -23.88
C VAL A 879 30.63 -10.12 -25.36
N GLY A 880 29.60 -10.87 -25.70
CA GLY A 880 29.20 -11.06 -27.10
C GLY A 880 27.75 -11.49 -27.28
N PRO A 881 27.35 -11.81 -28.53
CA PRO A 881 25.99 -12.25 -28.86
C PRO A 881 25.54 -13.51 -28.11
N HIS A 882 26.49 -14.33 -27.65
CA HIS A 882 26.23 -15.55 -26.87
C HIS A 882 26.28 -15.32 -25.36
N GLY A 883 26.46 -14.08 -24.89
CA GLY A 883 26.45 -13.72 -23.48
C GLY A 883 27.83 -13.30 -22.96
N ILE A 884 28.13 -13.70 -21.72
CA ILE A 884 29.37 -13.35 -21.01
C ILE A 884 30.07 -14.62 -20.54
N GLU A 885 31.38 -14.68 -20.79
CA GLU A 885 32.23 -15.76 -20.30
C GLU A 885 33.62 -15.24 -19.89
N GLY A 886 34.26 -15.91 -18.92
CA GLY A 886 35.63 -15.64 -18.53
C GLY A 886 35.81 -15.40 -17.03
N SER A 887 36.95 -14.85 -16.63
CA SER A 887 37.29 -14.60 -15.22
C SER A 887 37.22 -13.12 -14.87
N VAL A 888 36.74 -12.82 -13.66
CA VAL A 888 36.75 -11.48 -13.05
C VAL A 888 37.36 -11.54 -11.66
N SER A 889 38.25 -10.61 -11.32
CA SER A 889 38.84 -10.47 -10.00
C SER A 889 38.21 -9.28 -9.27
N VAL A 890 37.68 -9.50 -8.08
CA VAL A 890 37.07 -8.46 -7.23
C VAL A 890 37.85 -8.35 -5.94
N ALA A 891 38.31 -7.14 -5.59
CA ALA A 891 39.01 -6.86 -4.34
C ALA A 891 38.00 -6.69 -3.18
N LEU A 892 37.41 -7.80 -2.73
CA LEU A 892 36.33 -7.81 -1.74
C LEU A 892 36.83 -7.41 -0.35
N ALA A 893 36.24 -6.37 0.23
CA ALA A 893 36.50 -5.95 1.60
C ALA A 893 35.24 -6.06 2.48
N ALA A 894 35.31 -6.86 3.55
CA ALA A 894 34.30 -6.80 4.61
C ALA A 894 34.38 -5.43 5.32
N PRO A 895 33.32 -4.95 5.99
CA PRO A 895 33.39 -3.70 6.76
C PRO A 895 34.56 -3.73 7.77
N GLY A 896 35.45 -2.74 7.68
CA GLY A 896 36.67 -2.67 8.49
C GLY A 896 37.76 -3.71 8.16
N GLY A 897 37.54 -4.57 7.18
CA GLY A 897 38.47 -5.60 6.73
C GLY A 897 39.41 -5.13 5.62
N THR A 898 40.54 -5.81 5.46
CA THR A 898 41.45 -5.60 4.34
C THR A 898 40.87 -6.20 3.05
N PRO A 899 40.95 -5.51 1.89
CA PRO A 899 40.50 -6.07 0.62
C PRO A 899 41.23 -7.38 0.25
N VAL A 900 40.47 -8.40 -0.17
CA VAL A 900 40.97 -9.70 -0.61
C VAL A 900 40.61 -9.92 -2.08
N PRO A 901 41.60 -10.03 -3.00
CA PRO A 901 41.36 -10.37 -4.39
C PRO A 901 40.69 -11.74 -4.51
N THR A 902 39.49 -11.75 -5.09
CA THR A 902 38.64 -12.94 -5.23
C THR A 902 38.29 -13.13 -6.70
N VAL A 903 38.72 -14.26 -7.28
CA VAL A 903 38.54 -14.54 -8.71
C VAL A 903 37.32 -15.43 -8.93
N PHE A 904 36.37 -14.94 -9.74
CA PHE A 904 35.18 -15.66 -10.16
C PHE A 904 35.27 -16.01 -11.64
N ASN A 905 34.98 -17.26 -12.00
CA ASN A 905 34.77 -17.68 -13.37
C ASN A 905 33.28 -17.62 -13.69
N LEU A 906 32.89 -16.83 -14.69
CA LEU A 906 31.50 -16.56 -15.05
C LEU A 906 31.16 -17.23 -16.39
N THR A 907 29.91 -17.69 -16.49
CA THR A 907 29.28 -18.07 -17.76
C THR A 907 27.82 -17.68 -17.67
N ALA A 908 27.36 -16.77 -18.52
CA ALA A 908 25.97 -16.31 -18.54
C ALA A 908 25.49 -16.11 -19.98
N ALA A 909 24.40 -16.77 -20.35
CA ALA A 909 23.82 -16.69 -21.68
C ALA A 909 22.71 -15.62 -21.75
N PRO A 910 22.43 -15.04 -22.94
CA PRO A 910 21.29 -14.16 -23.15
C PRO A 910 19.97 -14.92 -22.94
N GLY A 911 19.10 -14.34 -22.12
CA GLY A 911 17.66 -14.55 -22.17
C GLY A 911 17.00 -13.54 -23.11
N GLN A 912 15.74 -13.22 -22.85
CA GLN A 912 15.01 -12.19 -23.61
C GLN A 912 15.62 -10.80 -23.39
N ARG A 913 15.47 -10.23 -22.18
CA ARG A 913 16.09 -8.95 -21.79
C ARG A 913 17.11 -9.09 -20.65
N THR A 914 17.44 -10.32 -20.26
CA THR A 914 18.31 -10.64 -19.11
C THR A 914 19.51 -11.51 -19.52
N LEU A 915 20.48 -11.65 -18.63
CA LEU A 915 21.56 -12.64 -18.67
C LEU A 915 21.36 -13.63 -17.53
N VAL A 916 21.53 -14.93 -17.80
CA VAL A 916 21.40 -15.98 -16.78
C VAL A 916 22.52 -17.01 -16.94
N GLY A 917 23.11 -17.43 -15.84
CA GLY A 917 24.05 -18.55 -15.82
C GLY A 917 24.64 -18.79 -14.44
N THR A 918 25.95 -19.08 -14.38
CA THR A 918 26.63 -19.52 -13.17
C THR A 918 27.98 -18.85 -12.97
N TRP A 919 28.41 -18.76 -11.71
CA TRP A 919 29.77 -18.42 -11.33
C TRP A 919 30.41 -19.57 -10.56
N SER A 920 31.75 -19.66 -10.60
CA SER A 920 32.53 -20.58 -9.76
C SER A 920 33.80 -19.94 -9.20
N GLN A 921 34.19 -20.39 -8.01
CA GLN A 921 35.44 -20.07 -7.32
C GLN A 921 35.93 -21.31 -6.56
N GLY A 922 36.93 -22.01 -7.10
CA GLY A 922 37.32 -23.32 -6.56
C GLY A 922 36.15 -24.31 -6.64
N THR A 923 35.74 -24.88 -5.49
CA THR A 923 34.57 -25.76 -5.40
C THR A 923 33.25 -25.01 -5.15
N ALA A 924 33.31 -23.71 -4.86
CA ALA A 924 32.11 -22.89 -4.65
C ALA A 924 31.50 -22.50 -5.99
N THR A 925 30.17 -22.55 -6.08
CA THR A 925 29.42 -22.17 -7.28
C THR A 925 28.14 -21.44 -6.92
N GLY A 926 27.66 -20.54 -7.77
CA GLY A 926 26.38 -19.88 -7.58
C GLY A 926 25.76 -19.39 -8.89
N ARG A 927 24.61 -18.74 -8.77
CA ARG A 927 23.85 -18.20 -9.91
C ARG A 927 24.41 -16.85 -10.32
N VAL A 928 24.51 -16.62 -11.62
CA VAL A 928 24.66 -15.30 -12.23
C VAL A 928 23.32 -14.92 -12.85
N ALA A 929 22.83 -13.74 -12.53
CA ALA A 929 21.68 -13.14 -13.20
C ALA A 929 21.96 -11.67 -13.44
N GLY A 930 21.54 -11.11 -14.57
CA GLY A 930 21.82 -9.73 -14.89
C GLY A 930 20.94 -9.17 -15.98
N GLU A 931 21.16 -7.92 -16.32
CA GLU A 931 20.43 -7.23 -17.38
C GLU A 931 21.35 -6.24 -18.11
N GLY A 932 21.04 -6.03 -19.39
CA GLY A 932 21.59 -4.90 -20.11
C GLY A 932 20.91 -3.63 -19.61
N LEU A 933 21.71 -2.66 -19.14
CA LEU A 933 21.17 -1.36 -18.78
C LEU A 933 20.75 -0.63 -20.05
N ARG A 934 19.74 0.23 -19.92
CA ARG A 934 19.35 1.13 -21.02
C ARG A 934 20.56 1.97 -21.43
N PRO A 935 20.65 2.41 -22.70
CA PRO A 935 21.67 3.36 -23.11
C PRO A 935 21.66 4.55 -22.16
N SER A 936 22.84 4.92 -21.66
CA SER A 936 22.98 5.96 -20.64
C SER A 936 22.28 7.24 -21.07
N VAL A 937 21.72 7.98 -20.10
CA VAL A 937 21.15 9.30 -20.38
C VAL A 937 22.24 10.18 -20.99
N ALA A 938 22.05 10.59 -22.25
CA ALA A 938 23.07 11.29 -23.01
C ALA A 938 23.38 12.68 -22.44
N LYS A 939 22.40 13.31 -21.78
CA LYS A 939 22.51 14.61 -21.13
C LYS A 939 21.79 14.56 -19.76
N PRO A 940 22.42 13.96 -18.73
CA PRO A 940 21.79 13.91 -17.42
C PRO A 940 21.64 15.33 -16.86
N LYS A 941 20.53 15.55 -16.16
CA LYS A 941 20.21 16.81 -15.52
C LYS A 941 20.62 16.83 -14.06
N HIS A 942 20.68 15.66 -13.43
CA HIS A 942 20.95 15.52 -12.02
C HIS A 942 22.11 14.55 -11.78
N LEU A 943 22.88 14.82 -10.73
CA LEU A 943 23.90 13.92 -10.20
C LEU A 943 23.74 13.81 -8.70
N HIS A 944 23.73 12.56 -8.24
CA HIS A 944 23.60 12.19 -6.84
C HIS A 944 24.81 11.34 -6.46
N LEU A 945 25.62 11.80 -5.52
CA LEU A 945 26.82 11.09 -5.05
C LEU A 945 26.83 10.98 -3.54
N GLN A 946 26.86 9.75 -3.05
CA GLN A 946 27.18 9.46 -1.66
C GLN A 946 28.69 9.58 -1.51
N ILE A 947 29.16 10.35 -0.54
CA ILE A 947 30.57 10.57 -0.24
C ILE A 947 30.82 10.00 1.15
N ALA A 948 31.63 8.95 1.25
CA ALA A 948 32.08 8.45 2.54
C ALA A 948 32.93 9.54 3.23
N GLN A 949 32.84 9.69 4.55
CA GLN A 949 33.67 10.65 5.31
C GLN A 949 33.75 12.05 4.66
N ALA A 950 32.60 12.56 4.19
CA ALA A 950 32.46 13.88 3.57
C ALA A 950 32.81 15.04 4.50
N VAL A 951 32.70 14.84 5.82
CA VAL A 951 33.07 15.81 6.86
C VAL A 951 33.95 15.16 7.92
N ALA A 952 34.74 15.97 8.64
CA ALA A 952 35.61 15.49 9.72
C ALA A 952 34.90 15.54 11.09
N GLY A 953 35.34 14.69 12.02
CA GLY A 953 34.72 14.55 13.33
C GLY A 953 33.43 13.74 13.30
N GLY A 954 32.62 13.85 14.36
CA GLY A 954 31.40 13.07 14.52
C GLY A 954 31.61 11.55 14.56
N GLU A 955 30.51 10.82 14.42
CA GLU A 955 30.45 9.36 14.25
C GLU A 955 30.26 9.00 12.75
N SER A 956 30.49 7.73 12.36
CA SER A 956 30.37 7.24 10.96
C SER A 956 29.07 7.61 10.27
N TRP A 957 27.97 7.56 11.00
CA TRP A 957 26.64 7.86 10.47
C TRP A 957 26.42 9.36 10.24
N GLN A 958 27.20 10.22 10.92
CA GLN A 958 27.18 11.67 10.75
C GLN A 958 28.13 12.13 9.65
N ASN A 959 29.26 11.43 9.47
CA ASN A 959 30.37 11.97 8.69
C ASN A 959 30.29 11.73 7.17
N TRP A 960 29.35 10.92 6.68
CA TRP A 960 29.06 10.80 5.25
C TRP A 960 28.10 11.91 4.79
N ALA A 961 28.01 12.12 3.47
CA ALA A 961 27.00 13.01 2.91
C ALA A 961 26.51 12.57 1.52
N LEU A 962 25.29 12.97 1.18
CA LEU A 962 24.77 12.97 -0.18
C LEU A 962 25.04 14.35 -0.81
N LEU A 963 25.84 14.36 -1.86
CA LEU A 963 25.95 15.45 -2.81
C LEU A 963 24.82 15.33 -3.84
N ARG A 964 24.12 16.43 -4.09
CA ARG A 964 23.17 16.59 -5.19
C ARG A 964 23.56 17.80 -6.02
N THR A 965 23.54 17.67 -7.34
CA THR A 965 23.82 18.80 -8.23
C THR A 965 22.94 18.71 -9.48
N ASN A 966 22.62 19.87 -10.03
CA ASN A 966 21.94 20.00 -11.31
C ASN A 966 22.97 20.43 -12.36
N PHE A 967 22.87 19.86 -13.56
CA PHE A 967 23.72 20.21 -14.69
C PHE A 967 22.97 21.04 -15.73
N GLN A 968 23.66 22.03 -16.28
CA GLN A 968 23.29 22.72 -17.51
C GLN A 968 24.51 22.68 -18.45
N ASP A 969 24.34 22.04 -19.60
CA ASP A 969 25.40 21.84 -20.61
C ASP A 969 26.70 21.25 -20.03
N GLY A 970 26.56 20.27 -19.13
CA GLY A 970 27.69 19.57 -18.49
C GLY A 970 28.37 20.35 -17.37
N THR A 971 27.92 21.57 -17.04
CA THR A 971 28.43 22.36 -15.91
C THR A 971 27.40 22.40 -14.79
N ALA A 972 27.83 22.20 -13.55
CA ALA A 972 26.94 22.26 -12.40
C ALA A 972 26.40 23.68 -12.20
N THR A 973 25.09 23.82 -12.04
CA THR A 973 24.45 25.12 -11.73
C THR A 973 24.43 25.42 -10.23
N GLY A 974 24.84 24.46 -9.41
CA GLY A 974 24.84 24.52 -7.96
C GLY A 974 24.93 23.11 -7.38
N ALA A 975 25.22 23.02 -6.08
CA ALA A 975 25.31 21.74 -5.40
C ALA A 975 24.78 21.86 -3.97
N VAL A 976 24.23 20.76 -3.45
CA VAL A 976 23.78 20.63 -2.06
C VAL A 976 24.46 19.41 -1.47
N ILE A 977 25.11 19.60 -0.32
CA ILE A 977 25.59 18.50 0.52
C ILE A 977 24.65 18.37 1.71
N CYS A 978 24.18 17.16 1.97
CA CYS A 978 23.24 16.90 3.04
C CYS A 978 23.46 15.52 3.67
N ASN A 979 23.09 15.42 4.95
CA ASN A 979 22.89 14.18 5.67
C ASN A 979 21.78 14.43 6.68
N THR A 980 20.58 13.90 6.39
CA THR A 980 19.38 14.09 7.21
C THR A 980 19.63 13.71 8.66
N ASN A 981 19.15 14.50 9.62
CA ASN A 981 19.21 14.18 11.03
C ASN A 981 20.63 13.87 11.57
N ALA A 982 21.68 14.46 10.98
CA ALA A 982 23.09 14.22 11.33
C ALA A 982 23.67 15.18 12.39
N GLY A 983 22.88 16.15 12.84
CA GLY A 983 23.30 17.20 13.77
C GLY A 983 24.07 18.34 13.11
N TRP A 984 24.17 18.36 11.77
CA TRP A 984 24.85 19.42 11.02
C TRP A 984 24.08 19.83 9.76
N ARG A 985 24.43 21.00 9.23
CA ARG A 985 23.95 21.55 7.95
C ARG A 985 25.12 22.09 7.15
N ALA A 986 25.00 22.11 5.83
CA ALA A 986 26.03 22.64 4.94
C ALA A 986 25.43 23.62 3.94
N THR A 987 26.18 24.68 3.65
CA THR A 987 25.88 25.63 2.58
C THR A 987 27.01 25.58 1.57
N THR A 988 26.69 25.30 0.31
CA THR A 988 27.68 25.36 -0.77
C THR A 988 27.99 26.82 -1.11
N THR A 989 29.25 27.20 -1.06
CA THR A 989 29.73 28.56 -1.36
C THR A 989 30.34 28.69 -2.75
N ALA A 990 30.91 27.59 -3.28
CA ALA A 990 31.39 27.52 -4.66
C ALA A 990 31.26 26.09 -5.21
N CYS A 991 30.95 25.96 -6.50
CA CYS A 991 30.85 24.68 -7.19
C CYS A 991 31.36 24.86 -8.62
N ASP A 992 32.40 24.11 -9.01
CA ASP A 992 32.92 24.07 -10.38
C ASP A 992 32.87 22.66 -10.97
N LEU A 993 31.95 21.82 -10.48
CA LEU A 993 31.76 20.47 -10.97
C LEU A 993 31.38 20.46 -12.45
N ARG A 994 32.01 19.55 -13.19
CA ARG A 994 31.78 19.34 -14.62
C ARG A 994 31.59 17.86 -14.91
N LEU A 995 30.61 17.56 -15.76
CA LEU A 995 30.44 16.28 -16.40
C LEU A 995 30.99 16.37 -17.84
N GLY A 996 32.14 15.74 -18.06
CA GLY A 996 32.77 15.62 -19.37
C GLY A 996 31.98 14.73 -20.33
N THR A 997 32.20 14.92 -21.62
CA THR A 997 31.60 14.09 -22.69
C THR A 997 32.07 12.64 -22.67
N ASP A 998 33.23 12.39 -22.06
CA ASP A 998 33.81 11.07 -21.83
C ASP A 998 33.26 10.36 -20.57
N GLY A 999 32.31 10.99 -19.88
CA GLY A 999 31.69 10.52 -18.65
C GLY A 999 32.50 10.82 -17.39
N THR A 1000 33.59 11.58 -17.47
CA THR A 1000 34.40 11.97 -16.30
C THR A 1000 33.71 13.09 -15.53
N ILE A 1001 33.60 12.94 -14.22
CA ILE A 1001 33.14 13.98 -13.29
C ILE A 1001 34.37 14.53 -12.56
N SER A 1002 34.61 15.82 -12.76
CA SER A 1002 35.78 16.53 -12.24
C SER A 1002 35.41 17.91 -11.72
N GLY A 1003 36.34 18.55 -11.02
CA GLY A 1003 36.14 19.85 -10.40
C GLY A 1003 36.10 19.75 -8.89
N SER A 1004 35.67 20.83 -8.26
CA SER A 1004 35.65 20.98 -6.82
C SER A 1004 34.37 21.63 -6.29
N LEU A 1005 34.24 21.56 -4.98
CA LEU A 1005 33.14 22.12 -4.22
C LEU A 1005 33.71 22.74 -2.96
N ALA A 1006 33.32 23.97 -2.66
CA ALA A 1006 33.56 24.58 -1.36
C ALA A 1006 32.23 24.62 -0.59
N THR A 1007 32.23 24.14 0.65
CA THR A 1007 31.03 24.12 1.49
C THR A 1007 31.32 24.51 2.92
N ASP A 1008 30.47 25.37 3.49
CA ASP A 1008 30.52 25.76 4.89
C ASP A 1008 29.63 24.85 5.71
N VAL A 1009 30.25 24.03 6.56
CA VAL A 1009 29.57 23.09 7.46
C VAL A 1009 29.37 23.74 8.82
N ARG A 1010 28.15 23.64 9.36
CA ARG A 1010 27.77 24.11 10.69
C ARG A 1010 27.19 22.97 11.51
N TRP A 1011 27.67 22.82 12.74
CA TRP A 1011 27.03 21.97 13.74
C TRP A 1011 25.79 22.67 14.29
N ILE A 1012 24.64 21.99 14.27
CA ILE A 1012 23.39 22.47 14.86
C ILE A 1012 23.02 21.71 16.14
N GLY A 1013 23.45 20.44 16.27
CA GLY A 1013 23.10 19.59 17.40
C GLY A 1013 21.69 18.97 17.32
N PHE A 1014 21.25 18.39 18.44
CA PHE A 1014 20.01 17.65 18.56
C PHE A 1014 19.13 18.24 19.67
N MET A 1015 17.81 18.07 19.54
CA MET A 1015 16.86 18.42 20.59
C MET A 1015 17.09 17.54 21.84
N ASP A 1016 17.23 18.18 23.00
CA ASP A 1016 17.33 17.46 24.28
C ASP A 1016 15.95 16.93 24.70
N ASN A 1017 15.87 15.62 24.94
CA ASN A 1017 14.66 14.96 25.39
C ASN A 1017 14.25 15.31 26.82
N ASN A 1018 15.15 15.85 27.62
CA ASN A 1018 14.86 16.34 28.97
C ASN A 1018 14.34 17.79 28.97
N ALA A 1019 14.31 18.46 27.82
CA ALA A 1019 13.74 19.78 27.71
C ALA A 1019 12.23 19.79 28.03
N SER A 1020 11.72 20.94 28.45
CA SER A 1020 10.29 21.13 28.71
C SER A 1020 9.45 20.95 27.43
N ASP A 1021 8.18 20.55 27.58
CA ASP A 1021 7.25 20.43 26.45
C ASP A 1021 7.08 21.75 25.68
N GLU A 1022 7.20 22.90 26.37
CA GLU A 1022 7.19 24.22 25.75
C GLU A 1022 8.42 24.44 24.85
N ALA A 1023 9.62 24.13 25.35
CA ALA A 1023 10.85 24.23 24.58
C ALA A 1023 10.82 23.30 23.36
N LYS A 1024 10.35 22.07 23.53
CA LYS A 1024 10.12 21.10 22.44
C LYS A 1024 9.12 21.60 21.40
N THR A 1025 8.00 22.17 21.85
CA THR A 1025 6.98 22.74 20.96
C THR A 1025 7.53 23.93 20.18
N LYS A 1026 8.28 24.82 20.84
CA LYS A 1026 8.95 25.95 20.20
C LYS A 1026 9.96 25.48 19.17
N GLU A 1027 10.83 24.54 19.53
CA GLU A 1027 11.84 23.97 18.64
C GLU A 1027 11.22 23.22 17.46
N TRP A 1028 10.13 22.50 17.69
CA TRP A 1028 9.42 21.80 16.62
C TRP A 1028 8.95 22.77 15.53
N LYS A 1029 8.40 23.92 15.97
CA LYS A 1029 7.92 25.01 15.10
C LYS A 1029 9.05 25.75 14.39
N THR A 1030 10.19 26.00 15.04
CA THR A 1030 11.33 26.72 14.45
C THR A 1030 12.21 25.85 13.56
N GLY A 1031 12.39 24.58 13.92
CA GLY A 1031 13.14 23.60 13.16
C GLY A 1031 14.64 23.85 13.04
N THR A 1032 15.24 24.37 14.12
CA THR A 1032 16.66 24.70 14.19
C THR A 1032 17.56 23.52 14.60
N LEU A 1033 17.01 22.49 15.24
CA LEU A 1033 17.69 21.29 15.72
C LEU A 1033 17.15 20.02 15.06
N ASP A 1034 18.00 18.99 15.04
CA ASP A 1034 17.69 17.63 14.64
C ASP A 1034 17.04 16.83 15.78
N TRP A 1035 16.29 15.76 15.47
CA TRP A 1035 15.45 15.03 16.43
C TRP A 1035 15.81 13.54 16.45
N LEU A 1036 16.39 13.07 17.57
CA LEU A 1036 16.64 11.65 17.83
C LEU A 1036 15.56 11.10 18.76
N ALA A 1037 14.99 9.95 18.42
CA ALA A 1037 14.01 9.29 19.26
C ALA A 1037 14.70 8.53 20.40
N TYR A 1038 14.07 8.50 21.57
CA TYR A 1038 14.53 7.75 22.74
C TYR A 1038 13.46 6.74 23.14
N TRP A 1039 13.87 5.54 23.50
CA TRP A 1039 12.95 4.48 23.88
C TRP A 1039 12.75 4.45 25.39
N LYS A 1040 11.49 4.43 25.80
CA LYS A 1040 11.14 4.07 27.17
C LYS A 1040 10.39 2.75 27.12
N LEU A 1041 11.08 1.65 27.45
CA LEU A 1041 10.44 0.35 27.60
C LEU A 1041 9.72 0.28 28.95
N GLY A 1042 8.44 0.69 28.97
CA GLY A 1042 7.49 0.36 30.03
C GLY A 1042 7.88 0.80 31.45
N GLY A 1043 7.30 1.90 31.92
CA GLY A 1043 7.07 2.06 33.36
C GLY A 1043 5.94 1.12 33.82
N PRO A 1044 5.81 0.84 35.14
CA PRO A 1044 4.68 0.11 35.69
C PRO A 1044 3.40 0.96 35.53
N GLY A 1045 2.65 0.80 34.44
CA GLY A 1045 1.56 1.70 34.09
C GLY A 1045 0.39 1.05 33.36
N THR A 1046 -0.70 0.86 34.10
CA THR A 1046 -2.14 0.92 33.76
C THR A 1046 -2.76 0.07 32.64
N GLY A 1047 -2.01 -0.72 31.87
CA GLY A 1047 -2.64 -1.75 31.03
C GLY A 1047 -3.39 -2.75 31.92
N ARG A 1048 -4.72 -2.85 31.79
CA ARG A 1048 -5.56 -3.86 32.48
C ARG A 1048 -4.84 -5.22 32.42
N GLY A 1049 -4.73 -5.88 33.58
CA GLY A 1049 -3.85 -7.03 33.85
C GLY A 1049 -3.54 -7.92 32.65
N ASN A 1050 -2.26 -7.96 32.27
CA ASN A 1050 -1.74 -8.81 31.20
C ASN A 1050 -0.91 -9.92 31.82
N GLU A 1051 -1.57 -10.99 32.24
CA GLU A 1051 -0.95 -12.30 32.12
C GLU A 1051 -0.96 -12.60 30.61
N TYR A 1052 0.21 -12.85 30.01
CA TYR A 1052 0.28 -13.40 28.67
C TYR A 1052 -0.62 -14.64 28.60
N GLU A 1053 -1.38 -14.84 27.52
CA GLU A 1053 -2.20 -16.04 27.38
C GLU A 1053 -1.37 -17.31 27.70
N PRO A 1054 -1.83 -18.20 28.59
CA PRO A 1054 -1.14 -19.44 28.89
C PRO A 1054 -0.95 -20.27 27.61
N GLY A 1055 0.28 -20.37 27.12
CA GLY A 1055 0.62 -21.05 25.85
C GLY A 1055 1.14 -20.10 24.77
N PHE A 1056 0.85 -18.80 24.88
CA PHE A 1056 1.47 -17.75 24.08
C PHE A 1056 2.72 -17.24 24.80
N ARG A 1057 3.77 -18.08 24.86
CA ARG A 1057 5.11 -17.55 25.07
C ARG A 1057 5.49 -16.90 23.73
N PRO A 1058 5.80 -15.59 23.66
CA PRO A 1058 6.66 -15.12 22.58
C PRO A 1058 7.80 -16.13 22.49
N LEU A 1059 8.06 -16.71 21.30
CA LEU A 1059 9.22 -17.57 21.11
C LEU A 1059 10.38 -16.90 21.87
N PRO A 1060 11.04 -17.62 22.80
CA PRO A 1060 11.92 -16.98 23.75
C PRO A 1060 12.84 -16.09 22.95
N TRP A 1061 12.74 -14.79 23.23
CA TRP A 1061 13.82 -13.88 22.94
C TRP A 1061 15.09 -14.63 23.31
N PRO A 1062 16.04 -14.82 22.39
CA PRO A 1062 17.17 -15.68 22.67
C PRO A 1062 17.78 -15.26 23.99
N GLU A 1063 18.21 -16.17 24.87
CA GLU A 1063 18.70 -15.78 26.21
C GLU A 1063 19.90 -14.79 26.15
N HIS A 1064 20.52 -14.66 24.98
CA HIS A 1064 21.57 -13.71 24.63
C HIS A 1064 21.08 -12.32 24.17
N THR A 1065 19.77 -12.11 24.01
CA THR A 1065 19.14 -10.79 23.81
C THR A 1065 18.54 -10.23 25.10
N ARG A 1066 18.88 -10.82 26.26
CA ARG A 1066 18.60 -10.22 27.57
C ARG A 1066 19.07 -8.77 27.57
N ILE A 1067 18.19 -7.90 28.06
CA ILE A 1067 18.51 -6.52 28.45
C ILE A 1067 19.82 -6.58 29.24
N PRO A 1068 20.88 -5.87 28.82
CA PRO A 1068 22.06 -5.69 29.64
C PRO A 1068 21.62 -5.12 31.00
N GLY A 1069 21.88 -5.87 32.08
CA GLY A 1069 21.58 -5.43 33.45
C GLY A 1069 20.18 -5.81 33.94
N LYS A 1070 20.09 -6.96 34.62
CA LYS A 1070 18.97 -7.27 35.53
C LYS A 1070 18.94 -6.35 36.77
N ASP A 1071 19.98 -5.53 36.92
CA ASP A 1071 20.20 -4.61 38.04
C ASP A 1071 19.80 -3.16 37.72
N ASP A 1072 19.42 -2.84 36.48
CA ASP A 1072 18.99 -1.47 36.10
C ASP A 1072 17.49 -1.24 36.38
N LYS A 1073 17.10 -1.57 37.62
CA LYS A 1073 15.75 -1.33 38.15
C LYS A 1073 15.43 0.15 38.41
N SER A 1074 16.34 1.07 38.12
CA SER A 1074 16.19 2.45 38.57
C SER A 1074 15.31 3.32 37.64
N THR A 1075 15.15 3.00 36.34
CA THR A 1075 14.33 3.84 35.43
C THR A 1075 13.52 3.13 34.33
N GLY A 1076 13.84 1.89 33.93
CA GLY A 1076 13.13 1.17 32.86
C GLY A 1076 13.21 1.84 31.48
N GLN A 1077 14.29 2.57 31.18
CA GLN A 1077 14.49 3.27 29.90
C GLN A 1077 15.55 2.55 29.03
N LEU A 1078 15.32 2.48 27.72
CA LEU A 1078 16.30 2.04 26.73
C LEU A 1078 16.70 3.28 25.93
N GLU A 1079 17.74 3.98 26.34
CA GLU A 1079 18.15 5.18 25.61
C GLU A 1079 18.88 4.80 24.32
N TYR A 1080 18.63 5.56 23.24
CA TYR A 1080 19.48 5.53 22.04
C TYR A 1080 20.80 6.20 22.43
N SER A 1081 21.73 5.44 23.04
CA SER A 1081 23.02 5.96 23.49
C SER A 1081 23.94 6.18 22.29
N THR A 1082 23.73 7.26 21.54
CA THR A 1082 24.79 7.81 20.69
C THR A 1082 25.55 8.84 21.49
N THR A 1083 26.84 8.96 21.23
CA THR A 1083 27.61 10.08 21.77
C THR A 1083 27.40 11.37 20.97
N SER A 1084 26.68 11.30 19.85
CA SER A 1084 26.32 12.39 18.92
C SER A 1084 27.42 13.46 18.84
N LYS A 1085 28.63 13.01 18.51
CA LYS A 1085 29.81 13.88 18.57
C LYS A 1085 29.66 15.01 17.55
N PRO A 1086 30.11 16.23 17.88
CA PRO A 1086 30.11 17.31 16.91
C PRO A 1086 31.03 16.96 15.73
N VAL A 1087 30.57 17.24 14.52
CA VAL A 1087 31.46 17.33 13.36
C VAL A 1087 32.26 18.63 13.43
N THR A 1088 33.42 18.70 12.79
CA THR A 1088 34.24 19.91 12.75
C THR A 1088 33.57 20.96 11.87
N PRO A 1089 33.11 22.11 12.41
CA PRO A 1089 32.52 23.17 11.60
C PRO A 1089 33.60 23.95 10.83
N GLY A 1090 33.20 24.58 9.73
CA GLY A 1090 34.08 25.42 8.90
C GLY A 1090 33.94 25.13 7.41
N THR A 1091 34.83 25.73 6.61
CA THR A 1091 34.84 25.55 5.16
C THR A 1091 35.61 24.30 4.77
N TYR A 1092 34.95 23.41 4.03
CA TYR A 1092 35.53 22.23 3.42
C TYR A 1092 35.72 22.45 1.93
N ARG A 1093 36.79 21.89 1.36
CA ARG A 1093 36.97 21.80 -0.09
C ARG A 1093 36.98 20.34 -0.51
N ILE A 1094 36.10 19.95 -1.42
CA ILE A 1094 35.98 18.58 -1.92
C ILE A 1094 36.31 18.56 -3.39
N VAL A 1095 37.31 17.77 -3.79
CA VAL A 1095 37.78 17.63 -5.19
C VAL A 1095 37.44 16.25 -5.71
N PHE A 1096 36.75 16.19 -6.85
CA PHE A 1096 36.20 14.94 -7.40
C PHE A 1096 37.07 14.36 -8.51
N ALA A 1097 37.27 13.06 -8.46
CA ALA A 1097 37.86 12.24 -9.51
C ALA A 1097 36.98 11.01 -9.70
N SER A 1098 35.88 11.17 -10.44
CA SER A 1098 34.86 10.14 -10.64
C SER A 1098 34.56 9.91 -12.10
N ARG A 1099 33.99 8.75 -12.41
CA ARG A 1099 33.65 8.38 -13.78
C ARG A 1099 32.32 7.65 -13.86
N ARG A 1100 31.62 7.84 -14.97
CA ARG A 1100 30.38 7.14 -15.30
C ARG A 1100 30.64 5.71 -15.75
N ILE A 1101 29.79 4.80 -15.28
CA ILE A 1101 29.60 3.43 -15.77
C ILE A 1101 28.11 3.32 -16.09
N GLY A 1102 27.73 3.68 -17.32
CA GLY A 1102 26.33 3.90 -17.66
C GLY A 1102 25.76 5.13 -16.95
N ASP A 1103 24.67 4.92 -16.22
CA ASP A 1103 24.04 5.94 -15.36
C ASP A 1103 24.52 5.89 -13.91
N LEU A 1104 25.49 5.02 -13.61
CA LEU A 1104 26.17 4.97 -12.32
C LEU A 1104 27.41 5.85 -12.35
N VAL A 1105 27.81 6.34 -11.19
CA VAL A 1105 29.06 7.08 -11.00
C VAL A 1105 29.82 6.48 -9.83
N ALA A 1106 31.10 6.22 -10.03
CA ALA A 1106 32.01 5.78 -8.98
C ALA A 1106 33.36 6.47 -9.11
N GLY A 1107 34.04 6.65 -7.97
CA GLY A 1107 35.38 7.19 -7.93
C GLY A 1107 35.77 7.66 -6.53
N THR A 1108 36.61 8.70 -6.49
CA THR A 1108 37.09 9.27 -5.23
C THR A 1108 36.78 10.76 -5.13
N ALA A 1109 36.68 11.21 -3.88
CA ALA A 1109 36.58 12.59 -3.48
C ALA A 1109 37.69 12.90 -2.48
N THR A 1110 38.56 13.85 -2.79
CA THR A 1110 39.56 14.36 -1.83
C THR A 1110 38.91 15.45 -1.00
N VAL A 1111 38.66 15.18 0.28
CA VAL A 1111 38.07 16.10 1.24
C VAL A 1111 39.19 16.81 1.99
N GLU A 1112 39.29 18.12 1.78
CA GLU A 1112 40.16 19.04 2.53
C GLU A 1112 39.34 19.68 3.65
N THR A 1113 39.75 19.43 4.89
CA THR A 1113 39.08 19.89 6.11
C THR A 1113 39.41 21.35 6.44
N PRO A 1114 38.69 22.00 7.36
CA PRO A 1114 38.97 23.38 7.75
C PRO A 1114 40.38 23.63 8.33
N ASP A 1115 41.02 22.59 8.87
CA ASP A 1115 42.42 22.63 9.35
C ASP A 1115 43.45 22.26 8.27
N GLY A 1116 43.03 22.11 7.00
CA GLY A 1116 43.88 21.86 5.85
C GLY A 1116 44.32 20.40 5.66
N LYS A 1117 43.80 19.46 6.46
CA LYS A 1117 44.08 18.02 6.26
C LYS A 1117 43.31 17.50 5.06
N LYS A 1118 43.93 16.58 4.32
CA LYS A 1118 43.32 15.96 3.13
C LYS A 1118 43.08 14.49 3.40
N GLN A 1119 41.87 14.01 3.09
CA GLN A 1119 41.52 12.60 3.09
C GLN A 1119 40.89 12.22 1.76
N VAL A 1120 41.26 11.06 1.24
CA VAL A 1120 40.67 10.51 0.02
C VAL A 1120 39.56 9.55 0.42
N SER A 1121 38.35 9.85 -0.03
CA SER A 1121 37.15 9.08 0.29
C SER A 1121 36.53 8.51 -0.97
N GLN A 1122 35.84 7.38 -0.85
CA GLN A 1122 35.04 6.86 -1.95
C GLN A 1122 33.80 7.72 -2.18
N CYS A 1123 33.38 7.83 -3.43
CA CYS A 1123 32.06 8.33 -3.76
C CYS A 1123 31.36 7.45 -4.79
N PHE A 1124 30.06 7.25 -4.60
CA PHE A 1124 29.24 6.35 -5.42
C PHE A 1124 27.80 6.87 -5.52
N GLY A 1125 27.18 6.70 -6.69
CA GLY A 1125 25.79 7.04 -6.88
C GLY A 1125 25.40 6.99 -8.35
N SER A 1126 24.56 7.93 -8.77
CA SER A 1126 23.89 7.87 -10.07
C SER A 1126 23.69 9.27 -10.69
N VAL A 1127 23.35 9.25 -11.98
CA VAL A 1127 22.86 10.41 -12.73
C VAL A 1127 21.43 10.17 -13.22
N GLU A 1128 20.63 11.24 -13.30
CA GLU A 1128 19.24 11.21 -13.80
C GLU A 1128 18.99 12.27 -14.87
#